data_AF-A0AAU9XFM3-F1
#
_entry.id   AF-A0AAU9XFM3-F1
#
_cell.length_a   1.000
_cell.length_b   1.000
_cell.length_c   1.000
_cell.angle_alpha   90.00
_cell.angle_beta   90.00
_cell.angle_gamma   90.00
#
_symmetry.space_group_name_H-M   'P 1'
#
loop_
_entity.id
_entity.type
_entity.pdbx_description
1 polymer ?
#
loop_
_entity_poly.entity_id
_entity_poly.type
_entity_poly.pdbx_seq_one_letter_code
_entity_poly.pdbx_strand_id
1 'polypeptide(L)'
;MATESVLWTVSIFLGLLFAANGDKVAQKIYQQLSGVNPCVLLTNATHQIGCTSSMSGHVGVLHYIKSEADVDWIIQNGSHAPYVPLFRSDLFTLEIVDRLIQKEKINGALVIAVPSGKYRYTPKADSPDYECPKDNFGIYSGDKKYENCKEVKWNPKGTGMSFKYFDIPMFALNDEAEVDDLLQCYKTHNSQEHPDYPLCAVQLKDFMYAAKDTPTCVRKSNIPNPIGANFCMPLGDKNVWGTLYPIKKKKKVVMLATKLDSNSFFHDLVPGVDNDGSGIVVALAVAKALGALKRNGSLPETKNHIMFTFFQGEAWDYIGSSRMVYDMDKDEFPSDPWKVDGKDLTLKTGDIKYFLELNQVGLSRNKLWAHSDPVSAKDSETEGKVNNIVKALENAGKKYNLDIQEPADKPLPPSSFQMFLKKNRSIPGIVLTDHKEEYSNKFYNSHFDDLYQVGGNVSMDNDTVYVITEFTKKLSNISSTVATALYTLANDGTAPDFDIKADEALVGHLIFCLFNRSDCPLYRQASDSNKTWTSFKKTPVSLKPFPRYVSVNGSSNALTRTVKYLLLYFTGYHFPPGKYEECKESDGVEKIKVLGQKLQGLCVTGSVFESPAVSPAFVEENYDSTEYSTWAESTWNDDLTVQLFLVASPKLEGVTLGAGLTITFLSFVLVYFINKKADVIFTSTDPLSSELDN
;
A
#
# COMPACT_ATOMS: atom_id res chain seq x y z
N MET A 1 -41.09 -6.02 51.44
CA MET A 1 -41.57 -6.82 50.30
C MET A 1 -41.97 -5.98 49.09
N ALA A 2 -42.79 -4.93 49.21
CA ALA A 2 -43.20 -4.11 48.04
C ALA A 2 -42.06 -3.30 47.39
N THR A 3 -41.09 -2.81 48.16
CA THR A 3 -39.96 -1.99 47.67
C THR A 3 -38.88 -2.79 46.95
N GLU A 4 -38.62 -4.03 47.37
CA GLU A 4 -37.67 -4.93 46.69
C GLU A 4 -38.23 -5.44 45.35
N SER A 5 -39.51 -5.77 45.27
CA SER A 5 -40.14 -6.15 43.99
C SER A 5 -40.09 -5.02 42.97
N VAL A 6 -40.24 -3.76 43.38
CA VAL A 6 -40.14 -2.61 42.47
C VAL A 6 -38.71 -2.43 41.94
N LEU A 7 -37.70 -2.56 42.80
CA LEU A 7 -36.28 -2.48 42.41
C LEU A 7 -35.86 -3.60 41.46
N TRP A 8 -36.35 -4.82 41.69
CA TRP A 8 -36.12 -5.95 40.79
C TRP A 8 -36.83 -5.78 39.45
N THR A 9 -38.06 -5.26 39.46
CA THR A 9 -38.81 -5.01 38.22
C THR A 9 -38.15 -3.90 37.39
N VAL A 10 -37.69 -2.82 38.03
CA VAL A 10 -36.94 -1.73 37.37
C VAL A 10 -35.60 -2.24 36.82
N SER A 11 -34.88 -3.08 37.58
CA SER A 11 -33.60 -3.65 37.14
C SER A 11 -33.76 -4.66 35.99
N ILE A 12 -34.85 -5.44 35.98
CA ILE A 12 -35.19 -6.34 34.87
C ILE A 12 -35.62 -5.52 33.65
N PHE A 13 -36.37 -4.42 33.82
CA PHE A 13 -36.77 -3.54 32.72
C PHE A 13 -35.57 -2.80 32.11
N LEU A 14 -34.65 -2.30 32.94
CA LEU A 14 -33.36 -1.76 32.50
C LEU A 14 -32.50 -2.84 31.82
N GLY A 15 -32.43 -4.05 32.39
CA GLY A 15 -31.74 -5.18 31.78
C GLY A 15 -32.31 -5.60 30.42
N LEU A 16 -33.63 -5.52 30.24
CA LEU A 16 -34.30 -5.76 28.96
C LEU A 16 -34.08 -4.62 27.96
N LEU A 17 -33.96 -3.37 28.41
CA LEU A 17 -33.57 -2.23 27.56
C LEU A 17 -32.12 -2.36 27.08
N PHE A 18 -31.20 -2.89 27.90
CA PHE A 18 -29.83 -3.18 27.49
C PHE A 18 -29.70 -4.40 26.55
N ALA A 19 -30.68 -5.31 26.53
CA ALA A 19 -30.65 -6.51 25.68
C ALA A 19 -31.22 -6.28 24.26
N ALA A 20 -31.86 -5.14 24.00
CA ALA A 20 -32.37 -4.76 22.68
C ALA A 20 -31.28 -4.06 21.84
N ASN A 21 -30.20 -4.79 21.53
CA ASN A 21 -29.13 -4.28 20.67
C ASN A 21 -29.54 -4.31 19.19
N GLY A 22 -29.70 -3.10 18.64
CA GLY A 22 -29.93 -2.81 17.24
C GLY A 22 -30.63 -1.46 17.14
N ASP A 23 -29.87 -0.36 17.21
CA ASP A 23 -30.43 0.98 17.09
C ASP A 23 -30.95 1.21 15.67
N LYS A 24 -32.21 0.81 15.43
CA LYS A 24 -32.92 1.00 14.16
C LYS A 24 -33.08 2.48 13.80
N VAL A 25 -32.87 3.42 14.74
CA VAL A 25 -32.92 4.85 14.46
C VAL A 25 -31.63 5.30 13.78
N ALA A 26 -30.47 4.83 14.25
CA ALA A 26 -29.19 5.10 13.58
C ALA A 26 -29.21 4.68 12.10
N GLN A 27 -29.76 3.49 11.80
CA GLN A 27 -29.91 2.99 10.43
C GLN A 27 -30.89 3.80 9.55
N LYS A 28 -31.74 4.64 10.15
CA LYS A 28 -32.63 5.56 9.42
C LYS A 28 -31.97 6.91 9.12
N ILE A 29 -30.90 7.24 9.84
CA ILE A 29 -30.24 8.56 9.76
C ILE A 29 -28.93 8.43 8.98
N TYR A 30 -28.11 7.44 9.33
CA TYR A 30 -26.76 7.30 8.83
C TYR A 30 -26.67 6.16 7.82
N GLN A 31 -26.14 6.48 6.65
CA GLN A 31 -25.67 5.52 5.68
C GLN A 31 -24.14 5.47 5.76
N GLN A 32 -23.60 4.33 6.18
CA GLN A 32 -22.16 4.13 6.24
C GLN A 32 -21.62 3.73 4.86
N LEU A 33 -20.52 4.37 4.46
CA LEU A 33 -19.77 4.02 3.26
C LEU A 33 -18.64 3.06 3.63
N SER A 34 -18.46 2.01 2.84
CA SER A 34 -17.55 0.90 3.08
C SER A 34 -16.45 0.80 2.04
N GLY A 35 -16.70 1.28 0.82
CA GLY A 35 -15.73 1.35 -0.29
C GLY A 35 -14.78 2.54 -0.17
N VAL A 36 -14.22 2.80 1.02
CA VAL A 36 -13.42 4.00 1.30
C VAL A 36 -11.96 3.66 1.60
N ASN A 37 -11.03 4.55 1.24
CA ASN A 37 -9.60 4.43 1.55
C ASN A 37 -9.11 5.78 2.11
N PRO A 38 -8.59 5.85 3.34
CA PRO A 38 -8.14 7.10 3.93
C PRO A 38 -6.79 7.56 3.40
N CYS A 39 -6.56 8.86 3.49
CA CYS A 39 -5.24 9.44 3.65
C CYS A 39 -4.86 9.31 5.14
N VAL A 40 -3.69 8.74 5.45
CA VAL A 40 -3.27 8.47 6.83
C VAL A 40 -2.09 9.35 7.24
N LEU A 41 -1.89 9.51 8.55
CA LEU A 41 -0.77 10.30 9.07
C LEU A 41 0.50 9.46 9.20
N LEU A 42 1.59 9.96 8.62
CA LEU A 42 2.93 9.43 8.82
C LEU A 42 3.86 10.50 9.42
N THR A 43 4.89 10.06 10.11
CA THR A 43 5.94 10.92 10.68
C THR A 43 7.31 10.50 10.18
N ASN A 44 8.24 11.44 10.09
CA ASN A 44 9.66 11.20 9.95
C ASN A 44 10.45 11.94 11.03
N ALA A 45 11.78 11.97 10.93
CA ALA A 45 12.69 12.63 11.86
C ALA A 45 12.31 14.07 12.22
N THR A 46 11.68 14.82 11.29
CA THR A 46 11.52 16.28 11.39
C THR A 46 10.08 16.76 11.37
N HIS A 47 9.17 16.03 10.72
CA HIS A 47 7.79 16.47 10.50
C HIS A 47 6.82 15.30 10.38
N GLN A 48 5.54 15.65 10.22
CA GLN A 48 4.44 14.75 9.89
C GLN A 48 3.84 15.12 8.53
N ILE A 49 3.24 14.14 7.87
CA ILE A 49 2.58 14.26 6.56
C ILE A 49 1.24 13.52 6.60
N GLY A 50 0.42 13.70 5.57
CA GLY A 50 -0.86 13.01 5.42
C GLY A 50 -1.98 13.70 6.17
N CYS A 51 -3.01 12.95 6.55
CA CYS A 51 -4.30 13.51 6.97
C CYS A 51 -4.75 13.00 8.33
N THR A 52 -5.55 13.80 9.02
CA THR A 52 -6.29 13.35 10.20
C THR A 52 -7.50 14.24 10.48
N SER A 53 -8.56 13.66 11.04
CA SER A 53 -9.71 14.36 11.61
C SER A 53 -9.53 14.64 13.09
N SER A 54 -10.38 15.48 13.68
CA SER A 54 -10.55 15.48 15.14
C SER A 54 -11.06 14.12 15.68
N MET A 55 -10.94 13.89 16.99
CA MET A 55 -11.34 12.63 17.64
C MET A 55 -12.83 12.26 17.44
N SER A 56 -13.72 13.25 17.28
CA SER A 56 -15.14 13.06 16.98
C SER A 56 -15.46 13.02 15.47
N GLY A 57 -14.45 13.06 14.61
CA GLY A 57 -14.60 13.24 13.17
C GLY A 57 -14.92 14.67 12.78
N HIS A 58 -14.91 14.95 11.48
CA HIS A 58 -15.32 16.21 10.88
C HIS A 58 -16.61 16.02 10.08
N VAL A 59 -17.53 16.97 10.19
CA VAL A 59 -18.80 16.99 9.46
C VAL A 59 -18.79 18.18 8.50
N GLY A 60 -19.30 17.99 7.29
CA GLY A 60 -19.58 19.11 6.39
C GLY A 60 -20.64 18.79 5.35
N VAL A 61 -21.22 19.85 4.78
CA VAL A 61 -22.25 19.76 3.74
C VAL A 61 -21.63 19.23 2.45
N LEU A 62 -22.23 18.18 1.88
CA LEU A 62 -21.73 17.53 0.67
C LEU A 62 -21.85 18.47 -0.54
N HIS A 63 -20.77 18.66 -1.29
CA HIS A 63 -20.81 19.44 -2.54
C HIS A 63 -20.04 18.74 -3.67
N TYR A 64 -20.69 18.48 -4.81
CA TYR A 64 -20.05 17.76 -5.91
C TYR A 64 -19.26 18.69 -6.83
N ILE A 65 -17.95 18.45 -6.94
CA ILE A 65 -17.04 19.22 -7.79
C ILE A 65 -16.79 18.46 -9.09
N LYS A 66 -17.39 18.95 -10.17
CA LYS A 66 -17.23 18.43 -11.55
C LYS A 66 -16.48 19.40 -12.47
N SER A 67 -16.25 20.63 -12.01
CA SER A 67 -15.55 21.70 -12.72
C SER A 67 -14.96 22.71 -11.73
N GLU A 68 -14.04 23.56 -12.19
CA GLU A 68 -13.50 24.65 -11.36
C GLU A 68 -14.57 25.67 -10.91
N ALA A 69 -15.66 25.83 -11.68
CA ALA A 69 -16.77 26.70 -11.29
C ALA A 69 -17.46 26.24 -9.99
N ASP A 70 -17.49 24.93 -9.72
CA ASP A 70 -18.05 24.39 -8.48
C ASP A 70 -17.14 24.73 -7.28
N VAL A 71 -15.81 24.74 -7.49
CA VAL A 71 -14.84 25.21 -6.48
C VAL A 71 -15.08 26.68 -6.17
N ASP A 72 -15.24 27.51 -7.20
CA ASP A 72 -15.48 28.94 -7.04
C ASP A 72 -16.81 29.23 -6.36
N TRP A 73 -17.84 28.43 -6.64
CA TRP A 73 -19.13 28.53 -5.95
C TRP A 73 -18.99 28.28 -4.44
N ILE A 74 -18.25 27.25 -4.01
CA ILE A 74 -17.99 27.02 -2.57
C ILE A 74 -17.35 28.25 -1.92
N ILE A 75 -16.37 28.84 -2.61
CA ILE A 75 -15.59 29.97 -2.09
C ILE A 75 -16.45 31.24 -2.01
N GLN A 76 -17.16 31.56 -3.09
CA GLN A 76 -17.83 32.85 -3.26
C GLN A 76 -19.27 32.85 -2.74
N ASN A 77 -20.04 31.80 -3.02
CA ASN A 77 -21.49 31.76 -2.83
C ASN A 77 -21.94 30.79 -1.74
N GLY A 78 -21.11 29.79 -1.39
CA GLY A 78 -21.44 28.76 -0.41
C GLY A 78 -21.68 29.33 1.00
N SER A 79 -22.94 29.28 1.46
CA SER A 79 -23.41 29.81 2.74
C SER A 79 -23.42 28.82 3.91
N HIS A 80 -23.17 27.53 3.65
CA HIS A 80 -23.33 26.44 4.63
C HIS A 80 -22.00 25.74 4.97
N ALA A 81 -20.91 26.52 4.98
CA ALA A 81 -19.61 26.01 5.41
C ALA A 81 -19.69 25.48 6.87
N PRO A 82 -18.92 24.44 7.23
CA PRO A 82 -17.93 23.76 6.40
C PRO A 82 -18.54 22.79 5.37
N TYR A 83 -17.90 22.69 4.21
CA TYR A 83 -18.24 21.73 3.16
C TYR A 83 -17.34 20.48 3.20
N VAL A 84 -17.88 19.37 2.69
CA VAL A 84 -17.10 18.20 2.25
C VAL A 84 -17.25 18.09 0.73
N PRO A 85 -16.28 18.59 -0.05
CA PRO A 85 -16.27 18.40 -1.49
C PRO A 85 -16.15 16.92 -1.87
N LEU A 86 -16.97 16.50 -2.84
CA LEU A 86 -16.84 15.25 -3.57
C LEU A 86 -16.18 15.56 -4.92
N PHE A 87 -14.89 15.29 -5.03
CA PHE A 87 -14.11 15.57 -6.22
C PHE A 87 -14.31 14.49 -7.29
N ARG A 88 -14.57 14.95 -8.52
CA ARG A 88 -14.13 14.22 -9.71
C ARG A 88 -12.60 14.08 -9.66
N SER A 89 -12.06 12.89 -9.89
CA SER A 89 -10.66 12.57 -9.57
C SER A 89 -9.62 13.42 -10.30
N ASP A 90 -9.89 13.87 -11.53
CA ASP A 90 -9.00 14.75 -12.30
C ASP A 90 -8.96 16.21 -11.79
N LEU A 91 -9.86 16.58 -10.88
CA LEU A 91 -9.90 17.89 -10.22
C LEU A 91 -9.33 17.86 -8.79
N PHE A 92 -9.01 16.68 -8.27
CA PHE A 92 -8.34 16.55 -6.99
C PHE A 92 -6.85 16.88 -7.15
N THR A 93 -6.51 18.15 -7.00
CA THR A 93 -5.14 18.66 -7.12
C THR A 93 -4.75 19.44 -5.88
N LEU A 94 -3.46 19.47 -5.56
CA LEU A 94 -2.92 20.21 -4.42
C LEU A 94 -3.34 21.69 -4.46
N GLU A 95 -3.31 22.33 -5.63
CA GLU A 95 -3.69 23.74 -5.80
C GLU A 95 -5.16 23.99 -5.38
N ILE A 96 -6.09 23.17 -5.85
CA ILE A 96 -7.52 23.32 -5.56
C ILE A 96 -7.80 23.02 -4.09
N VAL A 97 -7.22 21.94 -3.55
CA VAL A 97 -7.39 21.55 -2.14
C VAL A 97 -6.85 22.65 -1.22
N ASP A 98 -5.66 23.16 -1.48
CA ASP A 98 -5.05 24.24 -0.69
C ASP A 98 -5.87 25.52 -0.75
N ARG A 99 -6.39 25.88 -1.93
CA ARG A 99 -7.26 27.05 -2.10
C ARG A 99 -8.50 26.95 -1.22
N LEU A 100 -9.11 25.77 -1.12
CA LEU A 100 -10.30 25.54 -0.28
C LEU A 100 -10.00 25.54 1.22
N ILE A 101 -8.88 24.94 1.63
CA ILE A 101 -8.42 24.91 3.03
C ILE A 101 -8.07 26.33 3.50
N GLN A 102 -7.29 27.09 2.73
CA GLN A 102 -6.87 28.45 3.09
C GLN A 102 -8.03 29.44 3.20
N LYS A 103 -9.16 29.16 2.55
CA LYS A 103 -10.39 29.95 2.65
C LYS A 103 -11.31 29.49 3.78
N GLU A 104 -10.89 28.50 4.57
CA GLU A 104 -11.65 27.90 5.69
C GLU A 104 -13.03 27.40 5.25
N LYS A 105 -13.14 26.94 4.00
CA LYS A 105 -14.42 26.52 3.41
C LYS A 105 -14.73 25.05 3.61
N ILE A 106 -13.72 24.21 3.78
CA ILE A 106 -13.86 22.75 3.86
C ILE A 106 -13.29 22.23 5.16
N ASN A 107 -13.83 21.11 5.63
CA ASN A 107 -13.34 20.42 6.83
C ASN A 107 -13.01 18.94 6.57
N GLY A 108 -12.88 18.57 5.29
CA GLY A 108 -12.52 17.24 4.81
C GLY A 108 -12.82 17.10 3.32
N ALA A 109 -12.44 15.99 2.69
CA ALA A 109 -12.67 15.78 1.25
C ALA A 109 -12.97 14.31 0.91
N LEU A 110 -13.79 14.11 -0.12
CA LEU A 110 -14.03 12.83 -0.76
C LEU A 110 -13.53 12.89 -2.21
N VAL A 111 -12.87 11.83 -2.67
CA VAL A 111 -12.36 11.72 -4.04
C VAL A 111 -12.91 10.48 -4.71
N ILE A 112 -13.51 10.61 -5.88
CA ILE A 112 -14.05 9.49 -6.64
C ILE A 112 -12.88 8.74 -7.31
N ALA A 113 -12.45 7.60 -6.77
CA ALA A 113 -11.26 6.87 -7.20
C ALA A 113 -11.60 5.44 -7.68
N VAL A 114 -12.62 5.31 -8.53
CA VAL A 114 -13.03 4.00 -9.07
C VAL A 114 -12.07 3.55 -10.19
N PRO A 115 -11.67 2.26 -10.21
CA PRO A 115 -10.70 1.76 -11.19
C PRO A 115 -11.26 1.67 -12.61
N SER A 116 -12.57 1.61 -12.79
CA SER A 116 -13.25 1.54 -14.09
C SER A 116 -14.69 1.99 -13.97
N GLY A 117 -15.33 2.28 -15.11
CA GLY A 117 -16.76 2.57 -15.20
C GLY A 117 -17.07 4.04 -15.48
N LYS A 118 -18.30 4.48 -15.20
CA LYS A 118 -18.83 5.81 -15.57
C LYS A 118 -18.19 6.95 -14.77
N TYR A 119 -17.59 6.64 -13.63
CA TYR A 119 -17.00 7.61 -12.72
C TYR A 119 -15.48 7.69 -12.79
N ARG A 120 -14.83 6.98 -13.73
CA ARG A 120 -13.39 7.07 -13.93
C ARG A 120 -13.03 8.32 -14.74
N TYR A 121 -12.41 9.29 -14.09
CA TYR A 121 -11.86 10.49 -14.73
C TYR A 121 -10.36 10.58 -14.51
N THR A 122 -9.57 10.14 -15.48
CA THR A 122 -8.11 10.15 -15.38
C THR A 122 -7.55 11.51 -15.85
N PRO A 123 -6.74 12.21 -15.04
CA PRO A 123 -6.01 13.39 -15.48
C PRO A 123 -4.93 13.02 -16.51
N LYS A 124 -4.36 14.02 -17.20
CA LYS A 124 -3.29 13.79 -18.19
C LYS A 124 -2.00 13.23 -17.57
N ALA A 125 -1.74 13.60 -16.32
CA ALA A 125 -0.66 13.15 -15.46
C ALA A 125 -1.06 13.45 -14.02
N ASP A 126 -0.62 12.63 -13.08
CA ASP A 126 -0.84 12.85 -11.65
C ASP A 126 0.24 12.09 -10.87
N SER A 127 1.11 12.82 -10.17
CA SER A 127 2.03 12.21 -9.23
C SER A 127 2.01 13.01 -7.93
N PRO A 128 1.49 12.44 -6.83
CA PRO A 128 1.50 13.11 -5.54
C PRO A 128 2.88 13.05 -4.86
N ASP A 129 3.86 12.37 -5.47
CA ASP A 129 5.24 12.32 -5.01
C ASP A 129 6.01 13.62 -5.34
N TYR A 130 7.26 13.72 -4.90
CA TYR A 130 8.15 14.82 -5.26
C TYR A 130 8.65 14.71 -6.71
N GLU A 131 9.13 15.85 -7.26
CA GLU A 131 9.83 15.85 -8.54
C GLU A 131 11.12 15.01 -8.53
N CYS A 132 11.69 14.88 -7.33
CA CYS A 132 12.97 14.27 -7.04
C CYS A 132 12.82 13.20 -5.95
N PRO A 133 12.28 12.01 -6.28
CA PRO A 133 11.99 11.01 -5.25
C PRO A 133 13.26 10.56 -4.52
N LYS A 134 13.22 10.58 -3.18
CA LYS A 134 14.25 10.03 -2.27
C LYS A 134 15.66 10.62 -2.46
N ASP A 135 15.75 11.88 -2.86
CA ASP A 135 17.03 12.54 -3.16
C ASP A 135 17.98 12.63 -1.96
N ASN A 136 17.42 12.89 -0.77
CA ASN A 136 18.15 13.03 0.49
C ASN A 136 18.84 11.73 0.91
N PHE A 137 18.32 10.58 0.48
CA PHE A 137 18.83 9.27 0.84
C PHE A 137 19.60 8.58 -0.29
N GLY A 138 19.75 9.20 -1.47
CA GLY A 138 20.51 8.66 -2.59
C GLY A 138 22.04 8.74 -2.43
N ILE A 139 22.79 8.17 -3.37
CA ILE A 139 24.28 8.18 -3.37
C ILE A 139 24.91 9.51 -3.75
N TYR A 140 24.12 10.41 -4.34
CA TYR A 140 24.59 11.67 -4.89
C TYR A 140 24.53 12.83 -3.90
N SER A 141 24.20 12.56 -2.63
CA SER A 141 24.29 13.58 -1.57
C SER A 141 25.72 14.11 -1.48
N GLY A 142 25.89 15.42 -1.70
CA GLY A 142 27.18 16.11 -1.75
C GLY A 142 27.94 16.05 -3.08
N ASP A 143 27.42 15.38 -4.11
CA ASP A 143 27.97 15.46 -5.46
C ASP A 143 27.48 16.73 -6.16
N LYS A 144 28.38 17.67 -6.43
CA LYS A 144 28.02 18.98 -7.00
C LYS A 144 27.24 18.91 -8.32
N LYS A 145 27.45 17.85 -9.11
CA LYS A 145 26.80 17.67 -10.40
C LYS A 145 25.43 17.01 -10.22
N TYR A 146 25.36 15.93 -9.44
CA TYR A 146 24.16 15.07 -9.39
C TYR A 146 23.26 15.27 -8.17
N GLU A 147 23.71 15.97 -7.12
CA GLU A 147 22.91 16.22 -5.91
C GLU A 147 21.56 16.88 -6.23
N ASN A 148 20.53 16.56 -5.44
CA ASN A 148 19.18 17.12 -5.57
C ASN A 148 18.64 17.05 -7.00
N CYS A 149 18.95 15.96 -7.70
CA CYS A 149 18.61 15.69 -9.10
C CYS A 149 18.83 16.87 -10.07
N LYS A 150 19.88 17.66 -9.86
CA LYS A 150 20.21 18.82 -10.71
C LYS A 150 20.28 18.51 -12.21
N GLU A 151 20.83 17.35 -12.57
CA GLU A 151 20.99 16.93 -13.97
C GLU A 151 19.71 16.33 -14.59
N VAL A 152 18.95 15.56 -13.81
CA VAL A 152 17.77 14.84 -14.30
C VAL A 152 16.69 14.82 -13.23
N LYS A 153 15.63 15.61 -13.44
CA LYS A 153 14.40 15.50 -12.66
C LYS A 153 13.63 14.26 -13.10
N TRP A 154 13.71 13.18 -12.32
CA TRP A 154 13.11 11.90 -12.70
C TRP A 154 11.59 11.93 -12.80
N ASN A 155 10.91 12.66 -11.89
CA ASN A 155 9.45 12.72 -11.85
C ASN A 155 8.94 14.16 -12.05
N PRO A 156 9.07 14.77 -13.23
CA PRO A 156 8.68 16.18 -13.46
C PRO A 156 7.19 16.47 -13.29
N LYS A 157 6.37 15.45 -13.00
CA LYS A 157 4.93 15.57 -12.69
C LYS A 157 4.64 15.48 -11.19
N GLY A 158 5.67 15.30 -10.36
CA GLY A 158 5.56 15.27 -8.91
C GLY A 158 5.11 16.60 -8.34
N THR A 159 4.05 16.56 -7.53
CA THR A 159 3.46 17.73 -6.87
C THR A 159 3.88 17.87 -5.40
N GLY A 160 4.44 16.82 -4.81
CA GLY A 160 4.74 16.73 -3.38
C GLY A 160 3.51 16.63 -2.47
N MET A 161 2.31 16.42 -3.04
CA MET A 161 1.05 16.39 -2.29
C MET A 161 1.02 15.34 -1.17
N SER A 162 1.55 14.13 -1.41
CA SER A 162 1.60 13.07 -0.38
C SER A 162 2.48 13.42 0.82
N PHE A 163 3.41 14.36 0.66
CA PHE A 163 4.35 14.75 1.71
C PHE A 163 3.95 16.06 2.42
N LYS A 164 2.72 16.50 2.22
CA LYS A 164 2.14 17.63 2.95
C LYS A 164 1.27 17.13 4.11
N TYR A 165 1.30 17.85 5.22
CA TYR A 165 0.34 17.66 6.31
C TYR A 165 -0.97 18.41 6.03
N PHE A 166 -2.08 17.69 6.14
CA PHE A 166 -3.44 18.20 6.04
C PHE A 166 -4.16 17.98 7.38
N ASP A 167 -4.56 19.07 8.03
CA ASP A 167 -5.33 19.03 9.28
C ASP A 167 -6.84 18.75 9.05
N ILE A 168 -7.14 18.00 7.98
CA ILE A 168 -8.48 17.57 7.60
C ILE A 168 -8.43 16.14 7.04
N PRO A 169 -9.48 15.32 7.25
CA PRO A 169 -9.59 13.98 6.68
C PRO A 169 -9.81 14.02 5.17
N MET A 170 -9.23 13.06 4.45
CA MET A 170 -9.50 12.86 3.03
C MET A 170 -9.65 11.38 2.71
N PHE A 171 -10.69 11.03 1.94
CA PHE A 171 -10.98 9.64 1.60
C PHE A 171 -11.22 9.46 0.09
N ALA A 172 -10.68 8.37 -0.45
CA ALA A 172 -10.99 7.89 -1.79
C ALA A 172 -12.14 6.89 -1.77
N LEU A 173 -13.11 7.07 -2.67
CA LEU A 173 -14.25 6.19 -2.90
C LEU A 173 -13.93 5.23 -4.06
N ASN A 174 -13.98 3.93 -3.81
CA ASN A 174 -13.67 2.88 -4.79
C ASN A 174 -14.88 2.05 -5.22
N ASP A 175 -16.10 2.41 -4.80
CA ASP A 175 -17.36 1.74 -5.16
C ASP A 175 -18.29 2.70 -5.93
N GLU A 176 -18.69 2.32 -7.15
CA GLU A 176 -19.58 3.15 -7.99
C GLU A 176 -20.98 3.32 -7.39
N ALA A 177 -21.50 2.32 -6.66
CA ALA A 177 -22.82 2.40 -6.05
C ALA A 177 -22.85 3.42 -4.91
N GLU A 178 -21.79 3.46 -4.10
CA GLU A 178 -21.65 4.46 -3.03
C GLU A 178 -21.48 5.88 -3.60
N VAL A 179 -20.80 6.01 -4.76
CA VAL A 179 -20.73 7.28 -5.49
C VAL A 179 -22.11 7.71 -6.02
N ASP A 180 -22.92 6.77 -6.53
CA ASP A 180 -24.29 7.03 -6.93
C ASP A 180 -25.15 7.55 -5.77
N ASP A 181 -25.06 6.93 -4.60
CA ASP A 181 -25.82 7.31 -3.41
C ASP A 181 -25.48 8.75 -2.95
N LEU A 182 -24.18 9.08 -2.91
CA LEU A 182 -23.72 10.43 -2.60
C LEU A 182 -24.24 11.46 -3.61
N LEU A 183 -24.12 11.16 -4.91
CA LEU A 183 -24.59 12.05 -5.96
C LEU A 183 -26.11 12.20 -5.96
N GLN A 184 -26.85 11.16 -5.62
CA GLN A 184 -28.30 11.20 -5.49
C GLN A 184 -28.73 12.08 -4.32
N CYS A 185 -28.07 11.95 -3.17
CA CYS A 185 -28.32 12.80 -2.00
C CYS A 185 -27.98 14.27 -2.29
N TYR A 186 -26.82 14.53 -2.91
CA TYR A 186 -26.44 15.87 -3.37
C TYR A 186 -27.46 16.48 -4.32
N LYS A 187 -27.88 15.74 -5.36
CA LYS A 187 -28.87 16.22 -6.34
C LYS A 187 -30.19 16.58 -5.68
N THR A 188 -30.63 15.77 -4.72
CA THR A 188 -31.92 15.93 -4.05
C THR A 188 -31.94 17.13 -3.09
N HIS A 189 -30.86 17.35 -2.34
CA HIS A 189 -30.85 18.31 -1.23
C HIS A 189 -29.96 19.54 -1.45
N ASN A 190 -28.86 19.43 -2.20
CA ASN A 190 -27.79 20.42 -2.20
C ASN A 190 -27.49 21.05 -3.57
N SER A 191 -28.16 20.61 -4.65
CA SER A 191 -27.83 21.02 -6.02
C SER A 191 -28.33 22.40 -6.44
N GLN A 192 -29.18 23.03 -5.64
CA GLN A 192 -29.72 24.37 -5.89
C GLN A 192 -28.64 25.43 -5.63
N GLU A 193 -28.77 26.61 -6.26
CA GLU A 193 -27.83 27.72 -6.08
C GLU A 193 -27.78 28.24 -4.62
N HIS A 194 -28.91 28.14 -3.91
CA HIS A 194 -29.03 28.43 -2.49
C HIS A 194 -29.84 27.30 -1.84
N PRO A 195 -29.19 26.20 -1.44
CA PRO A 195 -29.90 25.03 -0.94
C PRO A 195 -30.47 25.31 0.45
N ASP A 196 -31.74 24.93 0.65
CA ASP A 196 -32.43 25.03 1.94
C ASP A 196 -32.40 23.70 2.69
N TYR A 197 -32.51 23.77 4.02
CA TYR A 197 -32.55 22.58 4.87
C TYR A 197 -33.81 21.72 4.62
N PRO A 198 -33.71 20.38 4.76
CA PRO A 198 -32.55 19.62 5.21
C PRO A 198 -31.48 19.44 4.12
N LEU A 199 -30.22 19.55 4.52
CA LEU A 199 -29.06 19.40 3.61
C LEU A 199 -28.45 18.02 3.75
N CYS A 200 -27.83 17.54 2.67
CA CYS A 200 -27.01 16.34 2.68
C CYS A 200 -25.62 16.64 3.24
N ALA A 201 -25.16 15.89 4.23
CA ALA A 201 -23.85 16.06 4.85
C ALA A 201 -23.12 14.73 5.00
N VAL A 202 -21.80 14.82 5.15
CA VAL A 202 -20.94 13.67 5.40
C VAL A 202 -20.11 13.90 6.66
N GLN A 203 -19.99 12.88 7.48
CA GLN A 203 -19.00 12.79 8.55
C GLN A 203 -17.83 11.94 8.08
N LEU A 204 -16.62 12.44 8.30
CA LEU A 204 -15.34 11.79 8.02
C LEU A 204 -14.58 11.64 9.33
N LYS A 205 -14.25 10.41 9.72
CA LYS A 205 -13.56 10.13 10.97
C LYS A 205 -12.37 9.21 10.73
N ASP A 206 -11.16 9.71 11.00
CA ASP A 206 -9.85 9.05 10.88
C ASP A 206 -8.84 9.67 11.87
N PHE A 207 -9.22 9.81 13.15
CA PHE A 207 -8.32 10.38 14.15
C PHE A 207 -7.05 9.53 14.31
N MET A 208 -5.91 10.16 14.06
CA MET A 208 -4.58 9.55 14.09
C MET A 208 -3.87 9.95 15.38
N TYR A 209 -3.24 8.98 16.06
CA TYR A 209 -2.63 9.20 17.37
C TYR A 209 -1.27 9.90 17.35
N ALA A 210 -0.45 9.71 16.32
CA ALA A 210 0.85 10.32 16.23
C ALA A 210 0.77 11.84 16.03
N ALA A 211 1.79 12.54 16.51
CA ALA A 211 1.90 13.98 16.36
C ALA A 211 3.37 14.40 16.32
N LYS A 212 3.61 15.50 15.59
CA LYS A 212 4.87 16.23 15.40
C LYS A 212 5.91 15.51 14.53
N ASP A 213 6.58 14.51 15.06
CA ASP A 213 7.75 13.86 14.46
C ASP A 213 7.97 12.45 15.04
N THR A 214 8.73 11.60 14.36
CA THR A 214 9.02 10.22 14.80
C THR A 214 9.70 10.16 16.17
N PRO A 215 10.74 10.98 16.49
CA PRO A 215 11.33 10.99 17.82
C PRO A 215 10.31 11.27 18.93
N THR A 216 9.41 12.22 18.72
CA THR A 216 8.36 12.58 19.69
C THR A 216 7.32 11.48 19.80
N CYS A 217 6.91 10.92 18.67
CA CYS A 217 5.93 9.86 18.65
C CYS A 217 6.43 8.59 19.35
N VAL A 218 7.62 8.10 19.01
CA VAL A 218 8.22 6.92 19.65
C VAL A 218 8.47 7.16 21.13
N ARG A 219 8.95 8.36 21.52
CA ARG A 219 9.11 8.73 22.94
C ARG A 219 7.78 8.65 23.70
N LYS A 220 6.67 9.10 23.10
CA LYS A 220 5.34 8.99 23.72
C LYS A 220 4.86 7.55 23.81
N SER A 221 5.18 6.70 22.84
CA SER A 221 4.87 5.26 22.88
C SER A 221 5.58 4.55 24.05
N ASN A 222 6.81 4.96 24.36
CA ASN A 222 7.64 4.33 25.39
C ASN A 222 7.34 4.78 26.83
N ILE A 223 6.44 5.75 27.04
CA ILE A 223 6.01 6.22 28.36
C ILE A 223 4.58 5.71 28.61
N PRO A 224 4.19 5.37 29.87
CA PRO A 224 2.82 5.02 30.19
C PRO A 224 1.83 6.06 29.64
N ASN A 225 0.92 5.60 28.79
CA ASN A 225 0.06 6.47 28.00
C ASN A 225 -1.42 6.01 28.10
N PRO A 226 -2.38 6.92 27.86
CA PRO A 226 -3.80 6.64 28.09
C PRO A 226 -4.40 5.65 27.09
N ILE A 227 -3.74 5.39 25.95
CA ILE A 227 -4.21 4.43 24.95
C ILE A 227 -3.71 3.01 25.21
N GLY A 228 -2.70 2.83 26.08
CA GLY A 228 -2.09 1.53 26.38
C GLY A 228 -1.40 0.87 25.18
N ALA A 229 -1.05 1.65 24.16
CA ALA A 229 -0.53 1.20 22.88
C ALA A 229 0.54 2.18 22.34
N ASN A 230 1.16 1.82 21.22
CA ASN A 230 2.09 2.70 20.52
C ASN A 230 1.31 3.80 19.79
N PHE A 231 1.78 5.05 19.81
CA PHE A 231 1.23 6.16 19.03
C PHE A 231 1.57 6.08 17.54
N CYS A 232 2.70 5.45 17.21
CA CYS A 232 3.13 5.13 15.86
C CYS A 232 3.98 3.88 15.87
N MET A 233 4.12 3.28 14.69
CA MET A 233 4.92 2.09 14.44
C MET A 233 5.88 2.37 13.28
N PRO A 234 7.14 1.89 13.33
CA PRO A 234 8.04 2.02 12.20
C PRO A 234 7.46 1.35 10.96
N LEU A 235 7.63 1.98 9.80
CA LEU A 235 7.35 1.31 8.53
C LEU A 235 8.34 0.15 8.35
N GLY A 236 7.85 -0.97 7.86
CA GLY A 236 8.70 -2.10 7.57
C GLY A 236 7.97 -3.43 7.43
N ASP A 237 8.68 -4.40 6.87
CA ASP A 237 8.21 -5.77 6.67
C ASP A 237 9.43 -6.68 6.43
N LYS A 238 9.46 -7.47 5.35
CA LYS A 238 10.55 -8.39 5.00
C LYS A 238 10.92 -8.24 3.53
N ASN A 239 12.22 -8.23 3.25
CA ASN A 239 12.70 -8.47 1.90
C ASN A 239 12.59 -9.97 1.60
N VAL A 240 12.21 -10.32 0.37
CA VAL A 240 12.24 -11.70 -0.12
C VAL A 240 13.48 -11.89 -0.95
N TRP A 241 14.26 -12.93 -0.68
CA TRP A 241 15.44 -13.22 -1.50
C TRP A 241 15.67 -14.72 -1.63
N GLY A 242 16.40 -15.13 -2.67
CA GLY A 242 16.72 -16.53 -2.85
C GLY A 242 17.68 -16.77 -4.00
N THR A 243 18.25 -17.96 -4.06
CA THR A 243 19.21 -18.37 -5.08
C THR A 243 18.65 -19.49 -5.93
N LEU A 244 18.99 -19.48 -7.23
CA LEU A 244 18.50 -20.50 -8.16
C LEU A 244 18.94 -21.91 -7.74
N TYR A 245 20.16 -22.05 -7.23
CA TYR A 245 20.67 -23.28 -6.59
C TYR A 245 21.12 -22.94 -5.17
N PRO A 246 21.15 -23.92 -4.24
CA PRO A 246 21.63 -23.69 -2.89
C PRO A 246 22.99 -23.02 -2.85
N ILE A 247 23.10 -22.02 -1.99
CA ILE A 247 24.29 -21.19 -1.92
C ILE A 247 25.49 -22.00 -1.41
N LYS A 248 26.67 -21.64 -1.91
CA LYS A 248 27.95 -22.26 -1.60
C LYS A 248 28.97 -21.14 -1.42
N LYS A 249 29.63 -21.08 -0.27
CA LYS A 249 30.49 -19.96 0.17
C LYS A 249 31.58 -19.50 -0.80
N LYS A 250 32.06 -20.39 -1.68
CA LYS A 250 33.18 -20.08 -2.58
C LYS A 250 32.78 -19.37 -3.88
N LYS A 251 31.48 -19.19 -4.12
CA LYS A 251 30.96 -18.61 -5.37
C LYS A 251 30.40 -17.21 -5.10
N LYS A 252 30.68 -16.28 -6.02
CA LYS A 252 30.10 -14.93 -6.01
C LYS A 252 28.64 -14.95 -6.46
N VAL A 253 27.95 -13.82 -6.29
CA VAL A 253 26.53 -13.65 -6.59
C VAL A 253 26.31 -12.70 -7.77
N VAL A 254 25.51 -13.12 -8.74
CA VAL A 254 24.88 -12.25 -9.76
C VAL A 254 23.46 -11.98 -9.27
N MET A 255 23.20 -10.74 -8.85
CA MET A 255 21.95 -10.35 -8.22
C MET A 255 21.00 -9.72 -9.23
N LEU A 256 19.77 -10.23 -9.27
CA LEU A 256 18.60 -9.59 -9.88
C LEU A 256 17.74 -8.99 -8.76
N ALA A 257 17.64 -7.67 -8.73
CA ALA A 257 16.89 -6.91 -7.74
C ALA A 257 15.65 -6.24 -8.35
N THR A 258 14.60 -6.07 -7.54
CA THR A 258 13.46 -5.19 -7.82
C THR A 258 12.88 -4.74 -6.49
N LYS A 259 12.19 -3.60 -6.46
CA LYS A 259 11.32 -3.25 -5.34
C LYS A 259 10.04 -4.08 -5.34
N LEU A 260 9.43 -4.22 -4.17
CA LEU A 260 8.24 -5.01 -3.86
C LEU A 260 7.04 -4.13 -3.46
N ASP A 261 7.28 -2.85 -3.22
CA ASP A 261 6.29 -1.85 -2.81
C ASP A 261 6.20 -0.62 -3.71
N SER A 262 5.09 0.07 -3.53
CA SER A 262 4.80 1.37 -4.08
C SER A 262 4.04 2.20 -3.04
N ASN A 263 3.71 3.43 -3.40
CA ASN A 263 2.95 4.34 -2.56
C ASN A 263 1.81 5.00 -3.34
N SER A 264 0.85 5.55 -2.62
CA SER A 264 -0.14 6.48 -3.17
C SER A 264 -0.56 7.50 -2.11
N PHE A 265 -1.34 8.51 -2.49
CA PHE A 265 -1.94 9.44 -1.53
C PHE A 265 -2.92 8.75 -0.56
N PHE A 266 -3.60 7.70 -1.00
CA PHE A 266 -4.55 6.92 -0.19
C PHE A 266 -3.94 5.56 0.19
N HIS A 267 -3.97 5.25 1.48
CA HIS A 267 -3.13 4.24 2.14
C HIS A 267 -3.17 2.85 1.49
N ASP A 268 -4.36 2.29 1.26
CA ASP A 268 -4.52 0.95 0.67
C ASP A 268 -4.79 0.95 -0.84
N LEU A 269 -4.99 2.12 -1.46
CA LEU A 269 -5.24 2.24 -2.89
C LEU A 269 -3.93 2.45 -3.64
N VAL A 270 -3.10 1.40 -3.68
CA VAL A 270 -1.72 1.48 -4.23
C VAL A 270 -1.52 0.55 -5.44
N PRO A 271 -1.98 0.90 -6.66
CA PRO A 271 -1.89 0.07 -7.87
C PRO A 271 -0.50 -0.21 -8.45
N GLY A 272 0.43 0.75 -8.45
CA GLY A 272 1.86 0.54 -8.76
C GLY A 272 2.20 -0.37 -9.95
N VAL A 273 1.45 -0.32 -11.05
CA VAL A 273 1.60 -1.29 -12.14
C VAL A 273 2.93 -1.14 -12.86
N ASP A 274 3.23 0.05 -13.34
CA ASP A 274 4.54 0.29 -13.95
C ASP A 274 5.62 0.49 -12.88
N ASN A 275 5.29 1.18 -11.78
CA ASN A 275 6.22 1.57 -10.73
C ASN A 275 7.08 0.42 -10.17
N ASP A 276 6.46 -0.55 -9.50
CA ASP A 276 7.11 -1.73 -8.91
C ASP A 276 6.65 -3.03 -9.58
N GLY A 277 5.36 -3.06 -9.93
CA GLY A 277 4.67 -4.23 -10.44
C GLY A 277 5.31 -4.86 -11.67
N SER A 278 5.73 -4.03 -12.63
CA SER A 278 6.41 -4.47 -13.85
C SER A 278 7.72 -5.21 -13.54
N GLY A 279 8.50 -4.72 -12.58
CA GLY A 279 9.74 -5.35 -12.10
C GLY A 279 9.49 -6.68 -11.38
N ILE A 280 8.47 -6.73 -10.49
CA ILE A 280 8.07 -7.96 -9.78
C ILE A 280 7.67 -9.06 -10.79
N VAL A 281 6.81 -8.72 -11.76
CA VAL A 281 6.36 -9.66 -12.80
C VAL A 281 7.56 -10.19 -13.59
N VAL A 282 8.45 -9.31 -14.03
CA VAL A 282 9.63 -9.71 -14.81
C VAL A 282 10.54 -10.62 -14.00
N ALA A 283 10.87 -10.26 -12.75
CA ALA A 283 11.74 -11.06 -11.88
C ALA A 283 11.16 -12.45 -11.59
N LEU A 284 9.86 -12.56 -11.30
CA LEU A 284 9.19 -13.85 -11.07
C LEU A 284 9.12 -14.70 -12.36
N ALA A 285 8.89 -14.08 -13.51
CA ALA A 285 8.89 -14.79 -14.80
C ALA A 285 10.29 -15.30 -15.17
N VAL A 286 11.34 -14.51 -14.90
CA VAL A 286 12.75 -14.96 -15.01
C VAL A 286 13.00 -16.16 -14.10
N ALA A 287 12.59 -16.06 -12.82
CA ALA A 287 12.74 -17.14 -11.85
C ALA A 287 12.03 -18.42 -12.29
N LYS A 288 10.84 -18.31 -12.89
CA LYS A 288 10.13 -19.46 -13.47
C LYS A 288 10.90 -20.06 -14.64
N ALA A 289 11.35 -19.24 -15.60
CA ALA A 289 12.00 -19.72 -16.81
C ALA A 289 13.27 -20.51 -16.46
N LEU A 290 14.14 -19.92 -15.64
CA LEU A 290 15.37 -20.57 -15.16
C LEU A 290 15.05 -21.78 -14.28
N GLY A 291 14.11 -21.66 -13.34
CA GLY A 291 13.73 -22.76 -12.46
C GLY A 291 13.11 -23.95 -13.19
N ALA A 292 12.39 -23.73 -14.30
CA ALA A 292 11.84 -24.80 -15.13
C ALA A 292 12.95 -25.59 -15.85
N LEU A 293 13.95 -24.90 -16.41
CA LEU A 293 15.12 -25.52 -17.03
C LEU A 293 16.01 -26.23 -15.99
N LYS A 294 16.13 -25.67 -14.78
CA LYS A 294 16.78 -26.36 -13.65
C LYS A 294 16.08 -27.68 -13.32
N ARG A 295 14.76 -27.66 -13.17
CA ARG A 295 13.97 -28.85 -12.78
C ARG A 295 14.00 -29.96 -13.83
N ASN A 296 14.03 -29.62 -15.13
CA ASN A 296 14.06 -30.61 -16.19
C ASN A 296 15.49 -31.10 -16.54
N GLY A 297 16.52 -30.60 -15.85
CA GLY A 297 17.92 -30.98 -16.04
C GLY A 297 18.60 -30.31 -17.23
N SER A 298 17.93 -29.40 -17.95
CA SER A 298 18.50 -28.70 -19.11
C SER A 298 19.37 -27.50 -18.70
N LEU A 299 19.26 -27.03 -17.45
CA LEU A 299 20.10 -25.97 -16.90
C LEU A 299 21.18 -26.59 -15.98
N PRO A 300 22.46 -26.57 -16.37
CA PRO A 300 23.56 -26.88 -15.47
C PRO A 300 23.68 -25.85 -14.33
N GLU A 301 24.25 -26.27 -13.20
CA GLU A 301 24.58 -25.35 -12.12
C GLU A 301 25.62 -24.32 -12.61
N THR A 302 25.32 -23.04 -12.41
CA THR A 302 26.15 -21.93 -12.87
C THR A 302 27.43 -21.78 -12.05
N LYS A 303 28.45 -21.14 -12.63
CA LYS A 303 29.73 -20.88 -11.94
C LYS A 303 29.57 -19.94 -10.74
N ASN A 304 28.72 -18.92 -10.88
CA ASN A 304 28.34 -17.97 -9.84
C ASN A 304 26.85 -18.12 -9.53
N HIS A 305 26.41 -17.80 -8.31
CA HIS A 305 25.01 -17.92 -7.93
C HIS A 305 24.16 -16.85 -8.62
N ILE A 306 22.98 -17.23 -9.12
CA ILE A 306 21.95 -16.26 -9.52
C ILE A 306 21.05 -16.05 -8.31
N MET A 307 21.03 -14.82 -7.79
CA MET A 307 20.22 -14.43 -6.64
C MET A 307 19.09 -13.51 -7.09
N PHE A 308 17.88 -13.80 -6.66
CA PHE A 308 16.70 -12.97 -6.81
C PHE A 308 16.49 -12.21 -5.51
N THR A 309 16.16 -10.92 -5.57
CA THR A 309 15.92 -10.09 -4.40
C THR A 309 14.79 -9.11 -4.66
N PHE A 310 13.83 -9.09 -3.76
CA PHE A 310 12.65 -8.23 -3.77
C PHE A 310 12.72 -7.36 -2.51
N PHE A 311 13.01 -6.08 -2.70
CA PHE A 311 13.18 -5.13 -1.61
C PHE A 311 11.87 -4.48 -1.21
N GLN A 312 11.57 -4.48 0.08
CA GLN A 312 10.34 -3.96 0.66
C GLN A 312 10.61 -2.63 1.38
N GLY A 313 9.69 -1.68 1.31
CA GLY A 313 9.85 -0.33 1.86
C GLY A 313 10.78 0.59 1.02
N GLU A 314 10.96 0.30 -0.27
CA GLU A 314 11.76 1.12 -1.18
C GLU A 314 11.07 2.45 -1.55
N ALA A 315 9.75 2.54 -1.39
CA ALA A 315 9.01 3.80 -1.56
C ALA A 315 9.29 4.81 -0.42
N TRP A 316 9.80 4.33 0.72
CA TRP A 316 9.96 5.11 1.96
C TRP A 316 11.42 5.28 2.35
N ASP A 317 12.22 5.88 1.45
CA ASP A 317 13.66 6.12 1.65
C ASP A 317 14.49 4.85 1.85
N TYR A 318 14.24 3.86 0.98
CA TYR A 318 15.07 2.65 0.82
C TYR A 318 15.16 1.77 2.06
N ILE A 319 14.07 1.59 2.81
CA ILE A 319 14.05 0.83 4.08
C ILE A 319 14.65 -0.58 3.89
N GLY A 320 14.20 -1.33 2.90
CA GLY A 320 14.59 -2.72 2.70
C GLY A 320 16.03 -2.88 2.24
N SER A 321 16.43 -2.13 1.21
CA SER A 321 17.80 -2.23 0.68
C SER A 321 18.84 -1.65 1.63
N SER A 322 18.55 -0.54 2.32
CA SER A 322 19.44 0.01 3.35
C SER A 322 19.63 -0.97 4.51
N ARG A 323 18.56 -1.67 4.93
CA ARG A 323 18.64 -2.70 5.96
C ARG A 323 19.51 -3.89 5.54
N MET A 324 19.33 -4.39 4.32
CA MET A 324 20.16 -5.49 3.81
C MET A 324 21.63 -5.09 3.74
N VAL A 325 21.94 -3.89 3.25
CA VAL A 325 23.30 -3.37 3.16
C VAL A 325 23.90 -3.19 4.55
N TYR A 326 23.13 -2.69 5.51
CA TYR A 326 23.53 -2.59 6.92
C TYR A 326 23.91 -3.97 7.49
N ASP A 327 23.06 -4.98 7.30
CA ASP A 327 23.35 -6.34 7.79
C ASP A 327 24.58 -6.94 7.08
N MET A 328 24.78 -6.69 5.77
CA MET A 328 25.98 -7.12 5.03
C MET A 328 27.27 -6.46 5.52
N ASP A 329 27.20 -5.19 5.90
CA ASP A 329 28.34 -4.42 6.42
C ASP A 329 28.74 -4.85 7.83
N LYS A 330 27.75 -5.29 8.63
CA LYS A 330 27.94 -5.83 9.98
C LYS A 330 28.31 -7.31 10.01
N ASP A 331 28.47 -7.96 8.85
CA ASP A 331 28.68 -9.41 8.74
C ASP A 331 27.51 -10.25 9.33
N GLU A 332 26.32 -9.67 9.39
CA GLU A 332 25.09 -10.26 9.94
C GLU A 332 24.11 -10.74 8.86
N PHE A 333 24.41 -10.51 7.57
CA PHE A 333 23.58 -11.01 6.48
C PHE A 333 24.06 -12.40 5.99
N PRO A 334 23.17 -13.40 5.89
CA PRO A 334 21.74 -13.36 6.20
C PRO A 334 21.45 -13.43 7.70
N SER A 335 20.35 -12.82 8.15
CA SER A 335 19.99 -12.70 9.58
C SER A 335 19.75 -14.05 10.29
N ASP A 336 19.40 -15.09 9.54
CA ASP A 336 19.20 -16.45 10.03
C ASP A 336 20.18 -17.43 9.33
N PRO A 337 21.50 -17.36 9.56
CA PRO A 337 22.49 -18.10 8.77
C PRO A 337 22.36 -19.62 8.94
N TRP A 338 21.78 -20.08 10.04
CA TRP A 338 21.48 -21.50 10.27
C TRP A 338 20.42 -22.05 9.32
N LYS A 339 19.51 -21.22 8.77
CA LYS A 339 18.54 -21.66 7.75
C LYS A 339 19.16 -21.77 6.36
N VAL A 340 20.28 -21.08 6.12
CA VAL A 340 20.83 -20.86 4.77
C VAL A 340 22.05 -21.73 4.46
N ASP A 341 22.93 -22.02 5.42
CA ASP A 341 24.11 -22.90 5.17
C ASP A 341 24.71 -23.44 6.48
N GLY A 342 23.87 -23.77 7.46
CA GLY A 342 24.33 -24.51 8.65
C GLY A 342 25.18 -23.72 9.68
N LYS A 343 25.09 -22.38 9.70
CA LYS A 343 25.64 -21.36 10.65
C LYS A 343 26.78 -20.48 10.14
N ASP A 344 27.51 -20.87 9.11
CA ASP A 344 28.79 -20.24 8.76
C ASP A 344 28.78 -19.48 7.41
N LEU A 345 27.61 -19.08 6.90
CA LEU A 345 27.49 -18.26 5.69
C LEU A 345 27.29 -16.81 6.08
N THR A 346 28.20 -15.96 5.62
CA THR A 346 28.10 -14.51 5.66
C THR A 346 28.30 -14.00 4.24
N LEU A 347 27.34 -13.23 3.74
CA LEU A 347 27.42 -12.58 2.44
C LEU A 347 27.72 -11.09 2.66
N LYS A 348 28.79 -10.61 2.03
CA LYS A 348 29.18 -9.20 2.08
C LYS A 348 28.85 -8.52 0.76
N THR A 349 28.85 -7.19 0.75
CA THR A 349 28.71 -6.40 -0.49
C THR A 349 29.78 -6.75 -1.53
N GLY A 350 31.00 -7.10 -1.09
CA GLY A 350 32.08 -7.57 -1.95
C GLY A 350 31.88 -8.97 -2.57
N ASP A 351 30.84 -9.71 -2.17
CA ASP A 351 30.47 -11.00 -2.78
C ASP A 351 29.53 -10.85 -3.97
N ILE A 352 29.04 -9.64 -4.21
CA ILE A 352 28.24 -9.28 -5.38
C ILE A 352 29.19 -9.10 -6.57
N LYS A 353 29.07 -10.01 -7.54
CA LYS A 353 29.82 -9.97 -8.79
C LYS A 353 29.22 -9.00 -9.79
N TYR A 354 27.91 -9.00 -9.92
CA TYR A 354 27.14 -8.12 -10.80
C TYR A 354 25.79 -7.81 -10.14
N PHE A 355 25.34 -6.57 -10.22
CA PHE A 355 24.04 -6.13 -9.73
C PHE A 355 23.16 -5.67 -10.91
N LEU A 356 21.98 -6.25 -11.05
CA LEU A 356 21.01 -5.88 -12.07
C LEU A 356 19.69 -5.55 -11.38
N GLU A 357 19.25 -4.29 -11.43
CA GLU A 357 17.96 -3.87 -10.89
C GLU A 357 16.92 -3.68 -12.00
N LEU A 358 15.67 -4.06 -11.74
CA LEU A 358 14.52 -3.75 -12.58
C LEU A 358 13.72 -2.61 -11.94
N ASN A 359 13.49 -1.53 -12.67
CA ASN A 359 12.73 -0.38 -12.16
C ASN A 359 11.96 0.29 -13.30
N GLN A 360 10.62 0.25 -13.26
CA GLN A 360 9.74 0.79 -14.31
C GLN A 360 10.12 0.28 -15.71
N VAL A 361 9.79 -0.97 -15.99
CA VAL A 361 10.11 -1.62 -17.28
C VAL A 361 8.86 -1.82 -18.15
N GLY A 362 7.71 -1.29 -17.74
CA GLY A 362 6.38 -1.63 -18.23
C GLY A 362 5.82 -0.73 -19.34
N LEU A 363 6.31 0.50 -19.57
CA LEU A 363 5.72 1.40 -20.58
C LEU A 363 6.41 1.49 -21.95
N SER A 364 7.73 1.31 -22.06
CA SER A 364 8.41 1.39 -23.37
C SER A 364 8.01 0.28 -24.35
N ARG A 365 7.93 0.53 -25.66
CA ARG A 365 7.51 -0.51 -26.62
C ARG A 365 8.51 -1.66 -26.77
N ASN A 366 9.73 -1.32 -27.16
CA ASN A 366 10.79 -2.30 -27.44
C ASN A 366 12.18 -1.78 -27.07
N LYS A 367 12.27 -0.67 -26.34
CA LYS A 367 13.52 -0.01 -26.00
C LYS A 367 13.69 0.11 -24.48
N LEU A 368 14.79 -0.36 -23.93
CA LEU A 368 15.11 -0.19 -22.51
C LEU A 368 16.45 0.53 -22.35
N TRP A 369 16.64 1.11 -21.17
CA TRP A 369 17.82 1.87 -20.81
C TRP A 369 18.53 1.19 -19.65
N ALA A 370 19.80 0.88 -19.85
CA ALA A 370 20.68 0.30 -18.82
C ALA A 370 21.48 1.43 -18.18
N HIS A 371 21.00 1.95 -17.05
CA HIS A 371 21.66 3.04 -16.32
C HIS A 371 22.79 2.51 -15.44
N SER A 372 23.97 3.09 -15.56
CA SER A 372 25.13 2.80 -14.70
C SER A 372 25.51 4.04 -13.88
N ASP A 373 26.23 3.88 -12.76
CA ASP A 373 26.69 5.05 -12.00
C ASP A 373 27.89 5.73 -12.68
N PRO A 374 27.78 6.98 -13.15
CA PRO A 374 28.86 7.68 -13.82
C PRO A 374 30.05 7.97 -12.90
N VAL A 375 29.86 7.95 -11.57
CA VAL A 375 30.96 8.17 -10.61
C VAL A 375 31.77 6.88 -10.44
N SER A 376 31.11 5.73 -10.25
CA SER A 376 31.76 4.42 -10.23
C SER A 376 32.43 4.07 -11.56
N ALA A 377 31.85 4.47 -12.70
CA ALA A 377 32.41 4.23 -14.03
C ALA A 377 33.75 4.97 -14.30
N LYS A 378 34.19 5.89 -13.43
CA LYS A 378 35.53 6.48 -13.52
C LYS A 378 36.64 5.46 -13.25
N ASP A 379 36.34 4.39 -12.53
CA ASP A 379 37.24 3.26 -12.34
C ASP A 379 37.16 2.31 -13.53
N SER A 380 38.27 2.16 -14.26
CA SER A 380 38.32 1.37 -15.51
C SER A 380 37.98 -0.11 -15.32
N GLU A 381 38.23 -0.69 -14.14
CA GLU A 381 37.88 -2.10 -13.86
C GLU A 381 36.36 -2.23 -13.68
N THR A 382 35.76 -1.33 -12.92
CA THR A 382 34.31 -1.26 -12.71
C THR A 382 33.59 -0.98 -14.03
N GLU A 383 34.08 -0.02 -14.82
CA GLU A 383 33.55 0.29 -16.15
C GLU A 383 33.62 -0.92 -17.10
N GLY A 384 34.75 -1.63 -17.13
CA GLY A 384 34.90 -2.85 -17.93
C GLY A 384 33.89 -3.94 -17.54
N LYS A 385 33.61 -4.08 -16.23
CA LYS A 385 32.61 -5.03 -15.72
C LYS A 385 31.17 -4.59 -16.02
N VAL A 386 30.84 -3.30 -15.91
CA VAL A 386 29.54 -2.73 -16.31
C VAL A 386 29.29 -2.98 -17.79
N ASN A 387 30.29 -2.72 -18.65
CA ASN A 387 30.23 -3.00 -20.08
C ASN A 387 29.91 -4.47 -20.39
N ASN A 388 30.34 -5.43 -19.55
CA ASN A 388 29.97 -6.83 -19.71
C ASN A 388 28.48 -7.07 -19.44
N ILE A 389 27.89 -6.38 -18.46
CA ILE A 389 26.45 -6.44 -18.15
C ILE A 389 25.66 -5.91 -19.34
N VAL A 390 26.01 -4.71 -19.83
CA VAL A 390 25.35 -4.06 -20.96
C VAL A 390 25.42 -4.94 -22.21
N LYS A 391 26.61 -5.46 -22.56
CA LYS A 391 26.76 -6.37 -23.72
C LYS A 391 25.96 -7.66 -23.58
N ALA A 392 25.89 -8.25 -22.38
CA ALA A 392 25.09 -9.45 -22.15
C ALA A 392 23.60 -9.17 -22.37
N LEU A 393 23.11 -8.01 -21.90
CA LEU A 393 21.75 -7.54 -22.11
C LEU A 393 21.47 -7.23 -23.59
N GLU A 394 22.32 -6.46 -24.28
CA GLU A 394 22.16 -6.13 -25.70
C GLU A 394 22.09 -7.37 -26.59
N ASN A 395 22.99 -8.33 -26.37
CA ASN A 395 23.04 -9.56 -27.16
C ASN A 395 21.80 -10.43 -26.91
N ALA A 396 21.37 -10.54 -25.65
CA ALA A 396 20.12 -11.22 -25.31
C ALA A 396 18.90 -10.48 -25.89
N GLY A 397 18.89 -9.14 -25.84
CA GLY A 397 17.80 -8.29 -26.30
C GLY A 397 17.55 -8.40 -27.79
N LYS A 398 18.62 -8.42 -28.61
CA LYS A 398 18.52 -8.65 -30.06
C LYS A 398 17.78 -9.94 -30.41
N LYS A 399 17.93 -10.99 -29.60
CA LYS A 399 17.23 -12.27 -29.80
C LYS A 399 15.72 -12.16 -29.60
N TYR A 400 15.27 -11.31 -28.68
CA TYR A 400 13.85 -11.13 -28.31
C TYR A 400 13.28 -9.78 -28.78
N ASN A 401 13.88 -9.17 -29.81
CA ASN A 401 13.44 -7.91 -30.40
C ASN A 401 13.35 -6.75 -29.38
N LEU A 402 14.35 -6.65 -28.50
CA LEU A 402 14.52 -5.56 -27.54
C LEU A 402 15.83 -4.82 -27.80
N ASP A 403 15.71 -3.50 -27.96
CA ASP A 403 16.82 -2.55 -28.07
C ASP A 403 17.20 -2.09 -26.67
N ILE A 404 18.43 -2.39 -26.23
CA ILE A 404 18.94 -1.98 -24.93
C ILE A 404 20.06 -0.99 -25.19
N GLN A 405 20.00 0.18 -24.55
CA GLN A 405 20.98 1.24 -24.72
C GLN A 405 21.43 1.78 -23.37
N GLU A 406 22.67 2.27 -23.30
CA GLU A 406 23.17 2.98 -22.13
C GLU A 406 23.01 4.49 -22.31
N PRO A 407 22.45 5.22 -21.32
CA PRO A 407 22.44 6.67 -21.34
C PRO A 407 23.83 7.21 -20.98
N ALA A 408 24.41 8.03 -21.86
CA ALA A 408 25.70 8.67 -21.60
C ALA A 408 25.59 9.75 -20.52
N ASP A 409 26.46 9.66 -19.50
CA ASP A 409 26.70 10.71 -18.48
C ASP A 409 25.44 11.15 -17.71
N LYS A 410 24.58 10.19 -17.37
CA LYS A 410 23.37 10.42 -16.55
C LYS A 410 23.53 9.80 -15.16
N PRO A 411 22.98 10.41 -14.09
CA PRO A 411 22.96 9.78 -12.78
C PRO A 411 22.07 8.53 -12.80
N LEU A 412 22.22 7.67 -11.80
CA LEU A 412 21.27 6.57 -11.57
C LEU A 412 19.89 7.12 -11.20
N PRO A 413 18.80 6.51 -11.71
CA PRO A 413 17.46 6.76 -11.16
C PRO A 413 17.38 6.29 -9.70
N PRO A 414 16.43 6.82 -8.90
CA PRO A 414 16.15 6.36 -7.55
C PRO A 414 15.91 4.84 -7.51
N SER A 415 16.84 4.09 -6.92
CA SER A 415 16.86 2.62 -7.00
C SER A 415 17.59 2.02 -5.79
N SER A 416 17.27 0.76 -5.46
CA SER A 416 17.91 0.02 -4.36
C SER A 416 19.43 -0.07 -4.51
N PHE A 417 19.93 -0.15 -5.75
CA PHE A 417 21.35 -0.22 -6.07
C PHE A 417 22.15 0.95 -5.50
N GLN A 418 21.54 2.14 -5.37
CA GLN A 418 22.18 3.27 -4.73
C GLN A 418 22.61 2.93 -3.29
N MET A 419 21.81 2.18 -2.52
CA MET A 419 22.19 1.84 -1.14
C MET A 419 23.44 0.95 -1.09
N PHE A 420 23.61 0.05 -2.05
CA PHE A 420 24.79 -0.78 -2.16
C PHE A 420 26.03 0.05 -2.52
N LEU A 421 25.89 0.98 -3.47
CA LEU A 421 26.97 1.88 -3.89
C LEU A 421 27.39 2.87 -2.79
N LYS A 422 26.49 3.25 -1.86
CA LYS A 422 26.87 4.08 -0.69
C LYS A 422 27.96 3.41 0.14
N LYS A 423 27.91 2.09 0.33
CA LYS A 423 28.92 1.34 1.09
C LYS A 423 30.07 0.85 0.23
N ASN A 424 29.80 0.41 -1.01
CA ASN A 424 30.84 -0.09 -1.90
C ASN A 424 30.61 0.36 -3.36
N ARG A 425 31.31 1.42 -3.76
CA ARG A 425 31.22 1.98 -5.13
C ARG A 425 31.83 1.08 -6.21
N SER A 426 32.59 0.06 -5.86
CA SER A 426 33.22 -0.86 -6.82
C SER A 426 32.31 -2.00 -7.28
N ILE A 427 31.06 -2.06 -6.80
CA ILE A 427 30.09 -3.06 -7.27
C ILE A 427 29.68 -2.69 -8.71
N PRO A 428 29.96 -3.55 -9.70
CA PRO A 428 29.50 -3.29 -11.06
C PRO A 428 28.02 -3.64 -11.15
N GLY A 429 27.22 -2.68 -11.60
CA GLY A 429 25.80 -2.90 -11.74
C GLY A 429 25.11 -1.89 -12.62
N ILE A 430 23.90 -2.24 -13.04
CA ILE A 430 23.02 -1.37 -13.83
C ILE A 430 21.59 -1.44 -13.31
N VAL A 431 20.85 -0.35 -13.53
CA VAL A 431 19.40 -0.27 -13.34
C VAL A 431 18.75 -0.27 -14.72
N LEU A 432 17.97 -1.31 -15.02
CA LEU A 432 17.26 -1.45 -16.28
C LEU A 432 15.88 -0.82 -16.17
N THR A 433 15.62 0.17 -17.01
CA THR A 433 14.39 0.97 -16.99
C THR A 433 13.82 1.16 -18.39
N ASP A 434 12.60 1.66 -18.48
CA ASP A 434 11.95 2.04 -19.73
C ASP A 434 12.18 3.50 -20.16
N HIS A 435 12.89 4.28 -19.34
CA HIS A 435 13.09 5.71 -19.51
C HIS A 435 14.57 6.07 -19.51
N LYS A 436 14.94 7.02 -20.36
CA LYS A 436 16.33 7.52 -20.45
C LYS A 436 16.64 8.56 -19.37
N GLU A 437 15.66 9.41 -19.09
CA GLU A 437 15.77 10.59 -18.22
C GLU A 437 14.47 10.64 -17.41
N GLU A 438 13.57 11.59 -17.68
CA GLU A 438 12.24 11.64 -17.04
C GLU A 438 11.46 10.31 -17.17
N TYR A 439 10.74 9.93 -16.12
CA TYR A 439 9.92 8.72 -16.08
C TYR A 439 8.93 8.68 -17.24
N SER A 440 8.81 7.50 -17.86
CA SER A 440 7.73 7.20 -18.80
C SER A 440 6.38 7.22 -18.08
N ASN A 441 6.37 6.82 -16.80
CA ASN A 441 5.21 6.77 -15.94
C ASN A 441 4.78 8.18 -15.53
N LYS A 442 3.60 8.60 -16.01
CA LYS A 442 2.97 9.88 -15.67
C LYS A 442 2.19 9.83 -14.35
N PHE A 443 2.13 8.66 -13.74
CA PHE A 443 1.32 8.33 -12.57
C PHE A 443 2.15 7.77 -11.42
N TYR A 444 3.44 8.12 -11.35
CA TYR A 444 4.36 7.62 -10.33
C TYR A 444 3.80 7.85 -8.91
N ASN A 445 3.72 6.78 -8.12
CA ASN A 445 3.11 6.76 -6.79
C ASN A 445 1.69 7.37 -6.75
N SER A 446 0.87 7.15 -7.79
CA SER A 446 -0.53 7.54 -7.85
C SER A 446 -1.45 6.31 -7.90
N HIS A 447 -2.68 6.48 -7.43
CA HIS A 447 -3.77 5.51 -7.61
C HIS A 447 -4.14 5.29 -9.09
N PHE A 448 -3.67 6.15 -10.00
CA PHE A 448 -3.84 5.99 -11.43
C PHE A 448 -2.78 5.09 -12.09
N ASP A 449 -1.72 4.66 -11.41
CA ASP A 449 -0.74 3.71 -11.95
C ASP A 449 -1.30 2.28 -12.01
N ASP A 450 -2.33 2.10 -12.81
CA ASP A 450 -3.15 0.89 -12.92
C ASP A 450 -3.06 0.22 -14.30
N LEU A 451 -3.75 -0.92 -14.45
CA LEU A 451 -3.72 -1.71 -15.69
C LEU A 451 -4.27 -0.95 -16.90
N TYR A 452 -5.11 0.06 -16.68
CA TYR A 452 -5.64 0.87 -17.77
C TYR A 452 -4.53 1.68 -18.44
N GLN A 453 -3.62 2.28 -17.65
CA GLN A 453 -2.56 3.15 -18.20
C GLN A 453 -1.51 2.40 -19.01
N VAL A 454 -1.19 1.17 -18.62
CA VAL A 454 -0.19 0.36 -19.33
C VAL A 454 -0.79 -0.44 -20.51
N GLY A 455 -2.09 -0.28 -20.79
CA GLY A 455 -2.79 -1.08 -21.80
C GLY A 455 -2.87 -2.57 -21.44
N GLY A 456 -2.84 -2.87 -20.14
CA GLY A 456 -2.91 -4.23 -19.58
C GLY A 456 -4.30 -4.63 -19.09
N ASN A 457 -5.31 -3.77 -19.27
CA ASN A 457 -6.67 -4.03 -18.80
C ASN A 457 -7.33 -5.20 -19.55
N VAL A 458 -8.18 -5.96 -18.86
CA VAL A 458 -8.83 -7.16 -19.38
C VAL A 458 -10.33 -7.07 -19.13
N SER A 459 -11.16 -7.54 -20.07
CA SER A 459 -12.60 -7.68 -19.80
C SER A 459 -12.81 -8.68 -18.67
N MET A 460 -13.55 -8.25 -17.64
CA MET A 460 -13.90 -9.08 -16.48
C MET A 460 -14.93 -10.18 -16.82
N ASP A 461 -15.49 -10.18 -18.04
CA ASP A 461 -16.64 -11.01 -18.41
C ASP A 461 -16.31 -12.49 -18.58
N ASN A 462 -15.03 -12.87 -18.62
CA ASN A 462 -14.62 -14.28 -18.65
C ASN A 462 -13.50 -14.54 -17.64
N ASP A 463 -13.63 -15.63 -16.87
CA ASP A 463 -12.57 -16.27 -16.06
C ASP A 463 -11.38 -16.77 -16.93
N THR A 464 -11.12 -16.15 -18.08
CA THR A 464 -9.98 -16.40 -18.96
C THR A 464 -8.72 -15.79 -18.36
N VAL A 465 -8.12 -16.54 -17.44
CA VAL A 465 -6.91 -16.24 -16.65
C VAL A 465 -5.62 -16.08 -17.51
N TYR A 466 -5.72 -16.16 -18.84
CA TYR A 466 -4.60 -16.26 -19.78
C TYR A 466 -4.66 -15.23 -20.92
N VAL A 467 -5.01 -13.97 -20.61
CA VAL A 467 -5.09 -12.96 -21.67
C VAL A 467 -3.70 -12.47 -22.04
N ILE A 468 -3.28 -12.85 -23.24
CA ILE A 468 -2.06 -12.35 -23.86
C ILE A 468 -2.38 -10.99 -24.48
N THR A 469 -1.91 -9.93 -23.84
CA THR A 469 -1.95 -8.55 -24.33
C THR A 469 -0.58 -8.15 -24.91
N GLU A 470 -0.50 -6.99 -25.55
CA GLU A 470 0.80 -6.43 -25.95
C GLU A 470 1.69 -6.15 -24.72
N PHE A 471 1.09 -5.74 -23.60
CA PHE A 471 1.79 -5.56 -22.32
C PHE A 471 2.40 -6.88 -21.81
N THR A 472 1.67 -8.00 -21.84
CA THR A 472 2.21 -9.30 -21.40
C THR A 472 3.31 -9.82 -22.33
N LYS A 473 3.16 -9.66 -23.65
CA LYS A 473 4.19 -10.08 -24.62
C LYS A 473 5.48 -9.31 -24.40
N LYS A 474 5.35 -8.00 -24.20
CA LYS A 474 6.48 -7.14 -23.88
C LYS A 474 7.20 -7.60 -22.62
N LEU A 475 6.50 -7.74 -21.50
CA LEU A 475 7.12 -8.19 -20.25
C LEU A 475 7.74 -9.59 -20.40
N SER A 476 7.15 -10.49 -21.19
CA SER A 476 7.72 -11.81 -21.50
C SER A 476 9.04 -11.72 -22.28
N ASN A 477 9.14 -10.83 -23.28
CA ASN A 477 10.40 -10.59 -24.01
C ASN A 477 11.48 -10.01 -23.09
N ILE A 478 11.10 -9.11 -22.19
CA ILE A 478 12.01 -8.53 -21.19
C ILE A 478 12.49 -9.64 -20.24
N SER A 479 11.59 -10.47 -19.72
CA SER A 479 11.96 -11.62 -18.88
C SER A 479 12.89 -12.60 -19.58
N SER A 480 12.65 -12.91 -20.86
CA SER A 480 13.50 -13.81 -21.64
C SER A 480 14.91 -13.23 -21.85
N THR A 481 14.98 -11.92 -22.09
CA THR A 481 16.23 -11.16 -22.23
C THR A 481 17.02 -11.16 -20.93
N VAL A 482 16.38 -10.77 -19.83
CA VAL A 482 16.99 -10.71 -18.49
C VAL A 482 17.45 -12.10 -18.04
N ALA A 483 16.64 -13.15 -18.24
CA ALA A 483 17.01 -14.51 -17.89
C ALA A 483 18.25 -15.00 -18.65
N THR A 484 18.32 -14.70 -19.96
CA THR A 484 19.46 -15.05 -20.81
C THR A 484 20.72 -14.28 -20.39
N ALA A 485 20.61 -12.99 -20.10
CA ALA A 485 21.72 -12.16 -19.64
C ALA A 485 22.24 -12.60 -18.27
N LEU A 486 21.36 -12.90 -17.30
CA LEU A 486 21.73 -13.39 -15.99
C LEU A 486 22.50 -14.71 -16.05
N TYR A 487 22.01 -15.67 -16.85
CA TYR A 487 22.72 -16.94 -17.05
C TYR A 487 24.11 -16.72 -17.67
N THR A 488 24.20 -15.83 -18.67
CA THR A 488 25.47 -15.48 -19.32
C THR A 488 26.46 -14.88 -18.33
N LEU A 489 26.01 -13.92 -17.50
CA LEU A 489 26.82 -13.26 -16.48
C LEU A 489 27.25 -14.23 -15.37
N ALA A 490 26.36 -15.13 -14.96
CA ALA A 490 26.65 -16.15 -13.96
C ALA A 490 27.70 -17.16 -14.42
N ASN A 491 27.91 -17.31 -15.73
CA ASN A 491 28.88 -18.22 -16.34
C ASN A 491 30.10 -17.53 -16.96
N ASP A 492 30.46 -16.33 -16.49
CA ASP A 492 31.62 -15.55 -16.94
C ASP A 492 31.55 -15.12 -18.41
N GLY A 493 30.35 -14.80 -18.91
CA GLY A 493 30.14 -14.34 -20.27
C GLY A 493 29.83 -15.46 -21.27
N THR A 494 29.83 -16.73 -20.85
CA THR A 494 29.40 -17.84 -21.70
C THR A 494 27.87 -17.84 -21.84
N ALA A 495 27.39 -17.52 -23.05
CA ALA A 495 25.96 -17.57 -23.38
C ALA A 495 25.40 -19.01 -23.36
N PRO A 496 24.10 -19.21 -23.09
CA PRO A 496 23.48 -20.53 -23.16
C PRO A 496 23.41 -21.03 -24.61
N ASP A 497 23.62 -22.34 -24.81
CA ASP A 497 23.43 -23.04 -26.09
C ASP A 497 21.97 -23.49 -26.31
N PHE A 498 21.09 -23.23 -25.35
CA PHE A 498 19.65 -23.47 -25.40
C PHE A 498 18.86 -22.16 -25.28
N ASP A 499 17.56 -22.23 -25.56
CA ASP A 499 16.66 -21.09 -25.45
C ASP A 499 16.11 -20.92 -24.02
N ILE A 500 16.17 -19.69 -23.50
CA ILE A 500 15.62 -19.32 -22.18
C ILE A 500 14.45 -18.37 -22.40
N LYS A 501 13.27 -18.94 -22.64
CA LYS A 501 12.06 -18.19 -22.95
C LYS A 501 11.10 -18.14 -21.76
N ALA A 502 10.61 -16.95 -21.42
CA ALA A 502 9.52 -16.75 -20.47
C ALA A 502 8.16 -17.08 -21.12
N ASP A 503 7.25 -17.64 -20.33
CA ASP A 503 5.92 -18.01 -20.79
C ASP A 503 4.97 -16.80 -20.71
N GLU A 504 4.46 -16.36 -21.86
CA GLU A 504 3.52 -15.24 -21.98
C GLU A 504 2.24 -15.49 -21.18
N ALA A 505 1.75 -16.73 -21.14
CA ALA A 505 0.54 -17.08 -20.39
C ALA A 505 0.76 -16.97 -18.88
N LEU A 506 1.97 -17.31 -18.40
CA LEU A 506 2.34 -17.09 -17.00
C LEU A 506 2.44 -15.60 -16.67
N VAL A 507 3.03 -14.79 -17.56
CA VAL A 507 3.13 -13.34 -17.37
C VAL A 507 1.73 -12.73 -17.26
N GLY A 508 0.79 -13.10 -18.14
CA GLY A 508 -0.61 -12.69 -18.03
C GLY A 508 -1.27 -13.13 -16.71
N HIS A 509 -0.98 -14.35 -16.25
CA HIS A 509 -1.51 -14.85 -14.99
C HIS A 509 -0.95 -14.09 -13.77
N LEU A 510 0.35 -13.75 -13.76
CA LEU A 510 0.96 -12.92 -12.72
C LEU A 510 0.30 -11.55 -12.65
N ILE A 511 0.11 -10.89 -13.79
CA ILE A 511 -0.55 -9.58 -13.89
C ILE A 511 -1.99 -9.65 -13.35
N PHE A 512 -2.75 -10.67 -13.76
CA PHE A 512 -4.11 -10.87 -13.26
C PHE A 512 -4.16 -10.98 -11.73
N CYS A 513 -3.26 -11.78 -11.14
CA CYS A 513 -3.20 -11.97 -9.70
C CYS A 513 -2.73 -10.74 -8.92
N LEU A 514 -1.80 -9.95 -9.48
CA LEU A 514 -1.21 -8.79 -8.82
C LEU A 514 -2.11 -7.56 -8.84
N PHE A 515 -2.94 -7.40 -9.87
CA PHE A 515 -3.65 -6.14 -10.10
C PHE A 515 -5.17 -6.28 -10.25
N ASN A 516 -5.70 -7.47 -10.52
CA ASN A 516 -7.13 -7.67 -10.65
C ASN A 516 -7.74 -8.26 -9.37
N ARG A 517 -7.22 -9.41 -8.90
CA ARG A 517 -7.70 -10.04 -7.66
C ARG A 517 -6.65 -10.95 -7.03
N SER A 518 -6.55 -10.89 -5.70
CA SER A 518 -5.68 -11.76 -4.91
C SER A 518 -6.17 -13.22 -4.88
N ASP A 519 -7.48 -13.45 -4.93
CA ASP A 519 -8.04 -14.79 -5.11
C ASP A 519 -7.92 -15.24 -6.58
N CYS A 520 -6.73 -15.68 -6.99
CA CYS A 520 -6.47 -16.14 -8.35
C CYS A 520 -5.90 -17.57 -8.39
N PRO A 521 -5.98 -18.28 -9.54
CA PRO A 521 -5.48 -19.65 -9.63
C PRO A 521 -3.97 -19.81 -9.40
N LEU A 522 -3.12 -18.86 -9.78
CA LEU A 522 -1.67 -18.97 -9.56
C LEU A 522 -1.31 -18.90 -8.09
N TYR A 523 -1.90 -17.97 -7.34
CA TYR A 523 -1.68 -17.83 -5.91
C TYR A 523 -2.21 -19.06 -5.17
N ARG A 524 -3.36 -19.62 -5.61
CA ARG A 524 -3.87 -20.93 -5.12
C ARG A 524 -2.83 -22.02 -5.28
N GLN A 525 -2.23 -22.16 -6.45
CA GLN A 525 -1.24 -23.21 -6.74
C GLN A 525 -0.01 -23.12 -5.84
N ALA A 526 0.47 -21.90 -5.56
CA ALA A 526 1.66 -21.66 -4.74
C ALA A 526 1.35 -21.57 -3.22
N SER A 527 0.09 -21.56 -2.82
CA SER A 527 -0.29 -21.41 -1.41
C SER A 527 -0.02 -22.66 -0.58
N ASP A 528 0.32 -22.47 0.71
CA ASP A 528 0.59 -23.57 1.63
C ASP A 528 -0.68 -24.38 1.94
N SER A 529 -0.60 -25.69 1.66
CA SER A 529 -1.68 -26.67 1.73
C SER A 529 -2.22 -26.93 3.15
N ASN A 530 -1.43 -26.60 4.17
CA ASN A 530 -1.74 -26.92 5.56
C ASN A 530 -2.28 -25.74 6.37
N LYS A 531 -2.08 -24.49 5.92
CA LYS A 531 -2.33 -23.31 6.79
C LYS A 531 -3.03 -22.12 6.14
N THR A 532 -3.07 -22.00 4.81
CA THR A 532 -3.25 -20.65 4.22
C THR A 532 -4.41 -20.47 3.25
N TRP A 533 -4.89 -21.52 2.58
CA TRP A 533 -5.98 -21.33 1.62
C TRP A 533 -7.38 -21.43 2.23
N THR A 534 -7.52 -21.99 3.43
CA THR A 534 -8.81 -22.12 4.13
C THR A 534 -9.35 -20.79 4.68
N SER A 535 -8.54 -19.72 4.69
CA SER A 535 -8.93 -18.38 5.13
C SER A 535 -9.46 -17.48 4.01
N PHE A 536 -9.13 -17.74 2.74
CA PHE A 536 -9.71 -17.02 1.60
C PHE A 536 -11.08 -17.60 1.25
N LYS A 537 -12.06 -17.38 2.13
CA LYS A 537 -13.46 -17.37 1.69
C LYS A 537 -13.58 -16.33 0.57
N LYS A 538 -14.42 -16.57 -0.44
CA LYS A 538 -14.82 -15.50 -1.37
C LYS A 538 -15.47 -14.41 -0.54
N THR A 539 -14.72 -13.36 -0.25
CA THR A 539 -15.15 -12.17 0.49
C THR A 539 -14.95 -10.99 -0.46
N PRO A 540 -15.66 -9.87 -0.25
CA PRO A 540 -15.42 -8.66 -1.02
C PRO A 540 -13.94 -8.22 -1.04
N VAL A 541 -13.20 -8.52 0.04
CA VAL A 541 -11.75 -8.24 0.15
C VAL A 541 -10.90 -9.14 -0.75
N SER A 542 -11.23 -10.44 -0.87
CA SER A 542 -10.45 -11.36 -1.71
C SER A 542 -10.67 -11.19 -3.22
N LEU A 543 -11.69 -10.41 -3.59
CA LEU A 543 -11.94 -9.96 -4.96
C LEU A 543 -11.08 -8.75 -5.36
N LYS A 544 -10.34 -8.14 -4.42
CA LYS A 544 -9.41 -7.04 -4.69
C LYS A 544 -7.96 -7.56 -4.72
N PRO A 545 -7.04 -6.90 -5.45
CA PRO A 545 -5.61 -7.21 -5.37
C PRO A 545 -5.08 -6.93 -3.96
N PHE A 546 -3.95 -7.55 -3.58
CA PHE A 546 -3.27 -7.18 -2.35
C PHE A 546 -2.74 -5.74 -2.44
N PRO A 547 -2.80 -4.95 -1.34
CA PRO A 547 -2.15 -3.65 -1.32
C PRO A 547 -0.64 -3.84 -1.45
N ARG A 548 0.02 -2.90 -2.15
CA ARG A 548 1.49 -2.84 -2.31
C ARG A 548 2.17 -1.93 -1.30
N TYR A 549 1.40 -1.34 -0.39
CA TYR A 549 1.95 -0.56 0.68
C TYR A 549 2.77 -1.45 1.63
N VAL A 550 3.92 -0.95 2.11
CA VAL A 550 4.84 -1.70 2.98
C VAL A 550 4.19 -2.11 4.30
N SER A 551 3.30 -1.27 4.83
CA SER A 551 2.71 -1.39 6.17
C SER A 551 3.73 -1.20 7.31
N VAL A 552 3.25 -1.38 8.53
CA VAL A 552 4.02 -1.26 9.77
C VAL A 552 4.78 -2.54 10.09
N ASN A 553 5.98 -2.38 10.65
CA ASN A 553 6.82 -3.49 11.06
C ASN A 553 6.11 -4.39 12.07
N GLY A 554 6.13 -5.70 11.80
CA GLY A 554 5.44 -6.70 12.59
C GLY A 554 4.04 -7.07 12.09
N SER A 555 3.48 -6.30 11.15
CA SER A 555 2.29 -6.70 10.41
C SER A 555 2.61 -7.79 9.39
N SER A 556 1.65 -8.66 9.06
CA SER A 556 1.85 -9.68 8.03
C SER A 556 1.46 -9.11 6.67
N ASN A 557 2.43 -8.90 5.79
CA ASN A 557 2.16 -8.49 4.42
C ASN A 557 1.85 -9.69 3.52
N ALA A 558 0.61 -9.74 2.99
CA ALA A 558 0.13 -10.85 2.17
C ALA A 558 0.86 -10.94 0.82
N LEU A 559 1.25 -9.81 0.23
CA LEU A 559 2.00 -9.77 -1.02
C LEU A 559 3.40 -10.33 -0.82
N THR A 560 4.12 -9.89 0.22
CA THR A 560 5.46 -10.39 0.56
C THR A 560 5.48 -11.90 0.74
N ARG A 561 4.55 -12.44 1.53
CA ARG A 561 4.41 -13.89 1.73
C ARG A 561 4.11 -14.63 0.42
N THR A 562 3.25 -14.05 -0.42
CA THR A 562 2.89 -14.63 -1.72
C THR A 562 4.08 -14.65 -2.68
N VAL A 563 4.85 -13.57 -2.74
CA VAL A 563 6.08 -13.49 -3.56
C VAL A 563 7.13 -14.49 -3.09
N LYS A 564 7.31 -14.68 -1.76
CA LYS A 564 8.16 -15.76 -1.22
C LYS A 564 7.72 -17.12 -1.74
N TYR A 565 6.44 -17.45 -1.62
CA TYR A 565 5.93 -18.75 -2.05
C TYR A 565 6.02 -18.94 -3.57
N LEU A 566 5.74 -17.90 -4.37
CA LEU A 566 5.89 -17.95 -5.81
C LEU A 566 7.35 -18.15 -6.22
N LEU A 567 8.28 -17.41 -5.61
CA LEU A 567 9.70 -17.53 -5.89
C LEU A 567 10.19 -18.95 -5.56
N LEU A 568 9.81 -19.49 -4.39
CA LEU A 568 10.15 -20.86 -3.99
C LEU A 568 9.50 -21.90 -4.91
N TYR A 569 8.22 -21.72 -5.26
CA TYR A 569 7.52 -22.58 -6.22
C TYR A 569 8.16 -22.55 -7.61
N PHE A 570 8.62 -21.39 -8.07
CA PHE A 570 9.17 -21.21 -9.40
C PHE A 570 10.61 -21.70 -9.54
N THR A 571 11.43 -21.58 -8.50
CA THR A 571 12.86 -21.98 -8.51
C THR A 571 13.14 -23.36 -7.88
N GLY A 572 12.24 -23.85 -7.02
CA GLY A 572 12.42 -25.08 -6.25
C GLY A 572 12.16 -26.37 -7.04
N TYR A 573 12.59 -27.50 -6.47
CA TYR A 573 12.28 -28.84 -6.96
C TYR A 573 10.90 -29.28 -6.50
N HIS A 574 10.18 -30.00 -7.36
CA HIS A 574 8.78 -30.38 -7.15
C HIS A 574 8.67 -31.88 -6.91
N PHE A 575 8.11 -32.28 -5.76
CA PHE A 575 7.92 -33.66 -5.35
C PHE A 575 6.42 -33.96 -5.23
N PRO A 576 5.81 -34.70 -6.19
CA PRO A 576 4.39 -35.01 -6.17
C PRO A 576 4.00 -35.95 -5.01
N PRO A 577 2.69 -36.11 -4.74
CA PRO A 577 2.20 -37.09 -3.78
C PRO A 577 2.79 -38.48 -4.07
N GLY A 578 3.31 -39.15 -3.05
CA GLY A 578 4.03 -40.42 -3.17
C GLY A 578 5.56 -40.29 -3.24
N LYS A 579 6.11 -39.09 -3.48
CA LYS A 579 7.54 -38.80 -3.42
C LYS A 579 7.95 -37.88 -2.28
N TYR A 580 7.09 -37.71 -1.28
CA TYR A 580 7.34 -36.77 -0.17
C TYR A 580 8.53 -37.15 0.70
N GLU A 581 8.92 -38.43 0.72
CA GLU A 581 10.12 -38.89 1.43
C GLU A 581 11.42 -38.38 0.80
N GLU A 582 11.39 -38.05 -0.50
CA GLU A 582 12.51 -37.41 -1.21
C GLU A 582 12.56 -35.89 -0.92
N CYS A 583 11.45 -35.31 -0.45
CA CYS A 583 11.33 -33.89 -0.12
C CYS A 583 11.87 -33.62 1.30
N LYS A 584 13.19 -33.46 1.42
CA LYS A 584 13.87 -33.23 2.70
C LYS A 584 14.34 -31.79 2.84
N GLU A 585 14.31 -31.30 4.07
CA GLU A 585 15.04 -30.09 4.44
C GLU A 585 16.53 -30.44 4.56
N SER A 586 17.37 -29.48 4.19
CA SER A 586 18.81 -29.52 4.38
C SER A 586 19.33 -28.09 4.52
N ASP A 587 20.59 -27.94 4.91
CA ASP A 587 21.24 -26.62 4.95
C ASP A 587 21.06 -25.89 3.62
N GLY A 588 20.49 -24.67 3.68
CA GLY A 588 20.23 -23.85 2.49
C GLY A 588 19.04 -24.25 1.65
N VAL A 589 18.18 -25.13 2.15
CA VAL A 589 17.01 -25.62 1.43
C VAL A 589 15.80 -25.59 2.36
N GLU A 590 14.91 -24.62 2.14
CA GLU A 590 13.58 -24.60 2.76
C GLU A 590 12.66 -25.61 2.07
N LYS A 591 11.72 -26.16 2.85
CA LYS A 591 10.67 -27.06 2.39
C LYS A 591 9.31 -26.45 2.66
N ILE A 592 8.44 -26.48 1.67
CA ILE A 592 7.03 -26.11 1.81
C ILE A 592 6.13 -27.16 1.17
N LYS A 593 4.89 -27.28 1.65
CA LYS A 593 3.83 -28.04 0.97
C LYS A 593 2.86 -27.05 0.34
N VAL A 594 2.71 -27.08 -0.97
CA VAL A 594 1.80 -26.23 -1.73
C VAL A 594 0.72 -27.04 -2.42
N LEU A 595 -0.35 -26.42 -2.93
CA LEU A 595 -1.41 -27.15 -3.64
C LEU A 595 -0.96 -27.65 -5.03
N GLY A 596 -0.10 -26.90 -5.72
CA GLY A 596 0.36 -27.18 -7.08
C GLY A 596 -0.75 -27.05 -8.14
N GLN A 597 -0.40 -27.20 -9.41
CA GLN A 597 -1.32 -27.06 -10.56
C GLN A 597 -2.57 -27.95 -10.48
N LYS A 598 -2.42 -29.18 -9.98
CA LYS A 598 -3.52 -30.14 -9.84
C LYS A 598 -4.32 -29.98 -8.55
N LEU A 599 -3.93 -29.05 -7.67
CA LEU A 599 -4.51 -28.85 -6.33
C LEU A 599 -4.53 -30.12 -5.46
N GLN A 600 -3.61 -31.05 -5.71
CA GLN A 600 -3.52 -32.34 -5.02
C GLN A 600 -2.49 -32.33 -3.88
N GLY A 601 -1.83 -31.20 -3.66
CA GLY A 601 -0.67 -31.12 -2.79
C GLY A 601 0.61 -31.50 -3.55
N LEU A 602 1.67 -30.76 -3.28
CA LEU A 602 3.01 -30.92 -3.83
C LEU A 602 3.99 -30.46 -2.77
N CYS A 603 5.05 -31.22 -2.55
CA CYS A 603 6.16 -30.77 -1.71
C CYS A 603 7.20 -30.06 -2.57
N VAL A 604 7.66 -28.89 -2.13
CA VAL A 604 8.63 -28.06 -2.86
C VAL A 604 9.83 -27.80 -1.97
N THR A 605 11.03 -27.98 -2.52
CA THR A 605 12.28 -27.61 -1.84
C THR A 605 13.08 -26.59 -2.64
N GLY A 606 13.68 -25.61 -1.98
CA GLY A 606 14.47 -24.59 -2.66
C GLY A 606 15.11 -23.59 -1.71
N SER A 607 15.88 -22.65 -2.26
CA SER A 607 16.74 -21.75 -1.49
C SER A 607 16.18 -20.33 -1.52
N VAL A 608 15.06 -20.12 -0.83
CA VAL A 608 14.35 -18.84 -0.75
C VAL A 608 14.06 -18.53 0.71
N PHE A 609 14.35 -17.30 1.11
CA PHE A 609 14.35 -16.84 2.49
C PHE A 609 13.79 -15.41 2.59
N GLU A 610 13.60 -14.96 3.82
CA GLU A 610 13.25 -13.59 4.15
C GLU A 610 14.41 -12.93 4.89
N SER A 611 14.52 -11.61 4.80
CA SER A 611 15.37 -10.81 5.68
C SER A 611 14.60 -9.59 6.18
N PRO A 612 14.94 -9.03 7.35
CA PRO A 612 14.27 -7.83 7.86
C PRO A 612 14.31 -6.68 6.85
N ALA A 613 13.18 -5.99 6.66
CA ALA A 613 13.08 -4.73 5.95
C ALA A 613 12.56 -3.68 6.93
N VAL A 614 13.40 -3.27 7.87
CA VAL A 614 13.13 -2.23 8.86
C VAL A 614 14.36 -1.33 8.91
N SER A 615 14.15 -0.02 8.92
CA SER A 615 15.26 0.92 8.80
C SER A 615 16.25 0.75 9.96
N PRO A 616 17.58 0.77 9.69
CA PRO A 616 18.59 0.74 10.73
C PRO A 616 18.44 1.84 11.80
N ALA A 617 17.81 2.98 11.47
CA ALA A 617 17.49 4.04 12.44
C ALA A 617 16.69 3.50 13.65
N PHE A 618 15.75 2.58 13.43
CA PHE A 618 14.95 2.00 14.52
C PHE A 618 15.66 0.84 15.23
N VAL A 619 16.73 0.29 14.63
CA VAL A 619 17.56 -0.75 15.23
C VAL A 619 18.57 -0.14 16.20
N GLU A 620 19.14 1.00 15.79
CA GLU A 620 20.10 1.77 16.57
C GLU A 620 19.42 2.77 17.54
N GLU A 621 18.08 2.83 17.53
CA GLU A 621 17.27 3.79 18.28
C GLU A 621 17.61 5.27 17.99
N ASN A 622 18.11 5.55 16.78
CA ASN A 622 18.47 6.88 16.28
C ASN A 622 17.33 7.46 15.42
N TYR A 623 16.24 7.87 16.07
CA TYR A 623 14.98 8.25 15.42
C TYR A 623 15.02 9.60 14.66
N ASP A 624 16.07 10.39 14.83
CA ASP A 624 16.35 11.64 14.10
C ASP A 624 17.47 11.48 13.05
N SER A 625 17.76 10.24 12.65
CA SER A 625 18.76 9.92 11.64
C SER A 625 18.53 10.64 10.31
N THR A 626 19.64 11.10 9.73
CA THR A 626 19.72 11.63 8.35
C THR A 626 20.35 10.64 7.37
N GLU A 627 20.96 9.55 7.87
CA GLU A 627 21.54 8.49 7.04
C GLU A 627 20.48 7.43 6.68
N TYR A 628 19.63 7.09 7.63
CA TYR A 628 18.65 6.01 7.53
C TYR A 628 17.22 6.54 7.64
N SER A 629 16.30 5.90 6.93
CA SER A 629 14.87 6.25 6.91
C SER A 629 14.26 6.27 8.31
N THR A 630 13.45 7.27 8.63
CA THR A 630 12.81 7.43 9.95
C THR A 630 11.29 7.43 9.87
N TRP A 631 10.74 6.90 8.77
CA TRP A 631 9.31 6.84 8.55
C TRP A 631 8.61 5.91 9.55
N ALA A 632 7.60 6.46 10.23
CA ALA A 632 6.69 5.75 11.09
C ALA A 632 5.25 6.12 10.74
N GLU A 633 4.35 5.15 10.79
CA GLU A 633 2.93 5.35 10.57
C GLU A 633 2.23 5.56 11.91
N SER A 634 1.32 6.53 11.97
CA SER A 634 0.46 6.70 13.12
C SER A 634 -0.36 5.45 13.37
N THR A 635 -0.59 5.09 14.62
CA THR A 635 -1.68 4.16 14.94
C THR A 635 -3.01 4.90 14.97
N TRP A 636 -4.10 4.15 14.78
CA TRP A 636 -5.48 4.63 14.85
C TRP A 636 -6.38 3.52 15.41
N ASN A 637 -7.60 3.89 15.78
CA ASN A 637 -8.63 2.92 16.22
C ASN A 637 -9.34 2.28 15.02
N ASP A 638 -9.93 1.11 15.24
CA ASP A 638 -10.79 0.42 14.27
C ASP A 638 -12.15 1.14 14.00
N ASP A 639 -12.29 2.42 14.38
CA ASP A 639 -13.52 3.22 14.27
C ASP A 639 -13.47 4.27 13.14
N LEU A 640 -12.56 4.09 12.19
CA LEU A 640 -12.53 4.85 10.96
C LEU A 640 -13.85 4.67 10.20
N THR A 641 -14.52 5.78 9.92
CA THR A 641 -15.87 5.76 9.36
C THR A 641 -16.13 6.95 8.46
N VAL A 642 -16.86 6.68 7.38
CA VAL A 642 -17.47 7.70 6.52
C VAL A 642 -18.96 7.48 6.54
N GLN A 643 -19.73 8.51 6.91
CA GLN A 643 -21.17 8.41 7.09
C GLN A 643 -21.90 9.56 6.38
N LEU A 644 -22.85 9.20 5.53
CA LEU A 644 -23.77 10.10 4.85
C LEU A 644 -25.07 10.25 5.66
N PHE A 645 -25.56 11.47 5.83
CA PHE A 645 -26.81 11.73 6.54
C PHE A 645 -27.41 13.10 6.18
N LEU A 646 -28.64 13.37 6.64
CA LEU A 646 -29.28 14.67 6.51
C LEU A 646 -29.07 15.51 7.77
N VAL A 647 -28.72 16.78 7.58
CA VAL A 647 -28.62 17.77 8.67
C VAL A 647 -29.86 18.65 8.71
N ALA A 648 -30.31 18.97 9.92
CA ALA A 648 -31.36 19.94 10.16
C ALA A 648 -30.78 21.37 10.21
N SER A 649 -31.66 22.37 10.10
CA SER A 649 -31.21 23.75 10.27
C SER A 649 -30.82 24.02 11.74
N PRO A 650 -29.77 24.80 12.01
CA PRO A 650 -29.44 25.23 13.37
C PRO A 650 -30.60 25.94 14.07
N LYS A 651 -31.49 26.60 13.30
CA LYS A 651 -32.72 27.21 13.81
C LYS A 651 -33.67 26.15 14.37
N LEU A 652 -33.88 25.04 13.66
CA LEU A 652 -34.75 23.95 14.11
C LEU A 652 -34.19 23.24 15.34
N GLU A 653 -32.87 23.04 15.39
CA GLU A 653 -32.20 22.49 16.58
C GLU A 653 -32.38 23.41 17.80
N GLY A 654 -32.17 24.71 17.62
CA GLY A 654 -32.39 25.71 18.67
C GLY A 654 -33.84 25.78 19.15
N VAL A 655 -34.82 25.70 18.25
CA VAL A 655 -36.25 25.63 18.59
C VAL A 655 -36.56 24.36 19.37
N THR A 656 -36.03 23.21 18.95
CA THR A 656 -36.21 21.93 19.63
C THR A 656 -35.66 21.97 21.06
N LEU A 657 -34.45 22.50 21.24
CA LEU A 657 -33.83 22.67 22.55
C LEU A 657 -34.65 23.61 23.45
N GLY A 658 -35.06 24.76 22.92
CA GLY A 658 -35.87 25.74 23.65
C GLY A 658 -37.23 25.19 24.08
N ALA A 659 -37.91 24.47 23.19
CA ALA A 659 -39.17 23.79 23.49
C ALA A 659 -38.98 22.72 24.58
N GLY A 660 -37.92 21.90 24.47
CA GLY A 660 -37.58 20.89 25.48
C GLY A 660 -37.38 21.50 26.87
N LEU A 661 -36.53 22.52 26.98
CA LEU A 661 -36.29 23.23 28.24
C LEU A 661 -37.57 23.83 28.84
N THR A 662 -38.42 24.42 27.98
CA THR A 662 -39.69 25.01 28.40
C THR A 662 -40.64 23.95 28.97
N ILE A 663 -40.81 22.82 28.27
CA ILE A 663 -41.67 21.72 28.73
C ILE A 663 -41.13 21.13 30.03
N THR A 664 -39.82 20.94 30.15
CA THR A 664 -39.18 20.45 31.38
C THR A 664 -39.44 21.39 32.55
N PHE A 665 -39.26 22.70 32.37
CA PHE A 665 -39.52 23.67 33.42
C PHE A 665 -40.99 23.69 33.85
N LEU A 666 -41.93 23.73 32.88
CA LEU A 666 -43.36 23.67 33.16
C LEU A 666 -43.75 22.38 33.89
N SER A 667 -43.16 21.24 33.51
CA SER A 667 -43.38 19.96 34.17
C SER A 667 -42.91 19.98 35.63
N PHE A 668 -41.71 20.51 35.91
CA PHE A 668 -41.22 20.66 37.29
C PHE A 668 -42.13 21.54 38.14
N VAL A 669 -42.56 22.67 37.60
CA VAL A 669 -43.50 23.58 38.29
C VAL A 669 -44.82 22.87 38.59
N LEU A 670 -45.40 22.18 37.60
CA LEU A 670 -46.64 21.44 37.75
C LEU A 670 -46.52 20.33 38.79
N VAL A 671 -45.48 19.49 38.70
CA VAL A 671 -45.22 18.39 39.64
C VAL A 671 -44.99 18.93 41.05
N TYR A 672 -44.24 20.02 41.20
CA TYR A 672 -44.04 20.67 42.50
C TYR A 672 -45.37 21.10 43.13
N PHE A 673 -46.25 21.74 42.36
CA PHE A 673 -47.55 22.18 42.87
C PHE A 673 -48.50 21.00 43.15
N ILE A 674 -48.54 19.98 42.29
CA ILE A 674 -49.33 18.77 42.52
C ILE A 674 -48.86 18.07 43.80
N ASN A 675 -47.55 17.92 43.99
CA ASN A 675 -46.99 17.30 45.19
C ASN A 675 -47.30 18.13 46.44
N LYS A 676 -47.09 19.45 46.39
CA LYS A 676 -47.42 20.36 47.49
C LYS A 676 -48.91 20.36 47.86
N LYS A 677 -49.79 19.99 46.94
CA LYS A 677 -51.24 19.90 47.14
C LYS A 677 -51.77 18.48 47.12
N ALA A 678 -50.89 17.48 47.22
CA ALA A 678 -51.27 16.07 47.09
C ALA A 678 -52.34 15.67 48.11
N ASP A 679 -52.21 16.14 49.36
CA ASP A 679 -53.16 15.85 50.44
C ASP A 679 -54.58 16.36 50.16
N VAL A 680 -54.73 17.40 49.32
CA VAL A 680 -56.01 18.00 48.92
C VAL A 680 -56.51 17.40 47.60
N ILE A 681 -55.60 17.11 46.67
CA ILE A 681 -55.94 16.59 45.34
C ILE A 681 -56.34 15.11 45.41
N PHE A 682 -55.76 14.34 46.34
CA PHE A 682 -55.93 12.89 46.44
C PHE A 682 -56.67 12.43 47.72
N THR A 683 -57.33 13.34 48.46
CA THR A 683 -58.17 12.93 49.60
C THR A 683 -59.34 12.07 49.11
N SER A 684 -59.49 10.86 49.64
CA SER A 684 -60.64 9.99 49.32
C SER A 684 -61.92 10.57 49.92
N THR A 685 -62.91 10.90 49.09
CA THR A 685 -64.28 11.11 49.57
C THR A 685 -64.84 9.76 50.02
N ASP A 686 -64.88 9.50 51.33
CA ASP A 686 -65.59 8.35 51.90
C ASP A 686 -67.09 8.50 51.62
N PRO A 687 -67.72 7.58 50.87
CA PRO A 687 -69.16 7.59 50.66
C PRO A 687 -69.82 6.74 51.74
N LEU A 688 -69.73 7.11 53.03
CA LEU A 688 -70.51 6.48 54.12
C LEU A 688 -70.32 7.23 55.47
N SER A 689 -70.91 8.41 55.60
CA SER A 689 -71.18 9.02 56.93
C SER A 689 -72.43 9.90 56.93
N SER A 690 -73.48 9.48 56.23
CA SER A 690 -74.81 10.10 56.30
C SER A 690 -75.85 9.09 56.78
N GLU A 691 -75.65 8.53 57.98
CA GLU A 691 -76.72 7.91 58.76
C GLU A 691 -76.21 7.74 60.20
N LEU A 692 -76.48 8.75 61.03
CA LEU A 692 -76.67 8.69 62.48
C LEU A 692 -76.95 10.11 62.99
N ASP A 693 -78.19 10.55 62.77
CA ASP A 693 -78.87 11.55 63.61
C ASP A 693 -80.37 11.19 63.61
N ASN A 694 -80.76 10.37 64.59
CA ASN A 694 -82.06 10.39 65.26
C ASN A 694 -81.91 9.74 66.64
#